data_AF-A0A8T0F7P4-F1
#
_entry.id   AF-A0A8T0F7P4-F1
#
_cell.length_a   1.000
_cell.length_b   1.000
_cell.length_c   1.000
_cell.angle_alpha   90.00
_cell.angle_beta   90.00
_cell.angle_gamma   90.00
#
_symmetry.space_group_name_H-M   'P 1'
#
loop_
_entity.id
_entity.type
_entity.pdbx_description
1 polymer ?
#
loop_
_entity_poly.entity_id
_entity_poly.type
_entity_poly.pdbx_seq_one_letter_code
_entity_poly.pdbx_strand_id
1 'polypeptide(L)'
;MAAEEAAASAATLRDPRLDYLGGLVQIVLRCSEEKWLKLLQVEENRIQLTTHFLDDANSECIFVAEVSGGTLALYTSSADLPFAAGKQQKAVFFLKVPGLVATAENVRQIITCGDLFSSTVEQLQAFLDYAVIPTLCNPACHEGWAKEQASDLLNSVRALRSIVARGVAQSKNHVIISVPPIQPFDASTFTRSSSQSVEEAKEAWMQETLSILESSVRHWSEQIQEVLDKELHSGKLYPQPSDYYKFFCLRGKSLRYIRQQLRSESLEIVAEILQSRNSPRDAELKDLIKKVEDGVTEAEDIQKHLFPLHRRCKDLEAKDLPRLRRHLVDGLLRMVREAVEHCHSLQLPHNAVLVSKLYSSASHILVRLSQQFLDGATMFRGELDDSEQRLDLVLGVMDYMRSSRTTGTFLERHDRLEMFVQRLRTIKVIFETSSAFLRLAKTEVGGIHGHATAFQIKQIYDEFQEQLVTFDKCPYDVLEPDAQEFEKDIEQFRRKVKELDGRLGSVIKGCILNCSSLEGMTKVLQVYEFLMKRPAIRDVALPLCERHVREAVRREMDVLLRKFLDDATRDSAAHLPVYKNIPPTSRVIQWVYDIQGQLDAILRSVKNVSHMFISKKSVEAMEAKHEKLSTKFQNFADEIFQNWSNRFSPVVKR
;
A
#
# COMPACT_ATOMS: atom_id res chain seq x y z
N MET A 1 -26.63 59.22 -27.38
CA MET A 1 -25.81 58.82 -28.54
C MET A 1 -24.77 57.74 -28.23
N ALA A 2 -23.69 57.93 -27.45
CA ALA A 2 -22.72 56.83 -27.20
C ALA A 2 -23.27 55.66 -26.33
N ALA A 3 -24.26 55.91 -25.46
CA ALA A 3 -24.94 54.86 -24.69
C ALA A 3 -26.05 54.15 -25.48
N GLU A 4 -26.61 54.81 -26.51
CA GLU A 4 -27.60 54.22 -27.41
C GLU A 4 -26.95 53.40 -28.52
N GLU A 5 -25.76 53.78 -29.00
CA GLU A 5 -24.96 52.95 -29.92
C GLU A 5 -24.42 51.68 -29.24
N ALA A 6 -24.04 51.76 -27.95
CA ALA A 6 -23.65 50.57 -27.17
C ALA A 6 -24.85 49.65 -26.85
N ALA A 7 -26.04 50.21 -26.65
CA ALA A 7 -27.27 49.43 -26.48
C ALA A 7 -27.79 48.85 -27.82
N ALA A 8 -27.59 49.56 -28.93
CA ALA A 8 -27.92 49.09 -30.27
C ALA A 8 -26.95 48.01 -30.78
N SER A 9 -25.66 48.06 -30.42
CA SER A 9 -24.70 46.99 -30.74
C SER A 9 -24.91 45.73 -29.89
N ALA A 10 -25.50 45.86 -28.69
CA ALA A 10 -25.92 44.73 -27.86
C ALA A 10 -27.22 44.06 -28.37
N ALA A 11 -28.06 44.79 -29.13
CA ALA A 11 -29.29 44.27 -29.72
C ALA A 11 -29.05 43.44 -31.00
N THR A 12 -27.90 43.61 -31.67
CA THR A 12 -27.53 42.89 -32.90
C THR A 12 -27.01 41.46 -32.71
N LEU A 13 -27.02 40.89 -31.49
CA LEU A 13 -26.36 39.61 -31.19
C LEU A 13 -27.22 38.50 -30.56
N ARG A 14 -28.57 38.60 -30.53
CA ARG A 14 -29.45 37.47 -30.17
C ARG A 14 -29.91 36.73 -31.43
N ASP A 15 -29.23 35.62 -31.72
CA ASP A 15 -29.65 34.72 -32.79
C ASP A 15 -30.91 33.96 -32.33
N PRO A 16 -32.08 34.12 -33.00
CA PRO A 16 -33.32 33.46 -32.60
C PRO A 16 -33.22 31.92 -32.64
N ARG A 17 -32.25 31.38 -33.38
CA ARG A 17 -31.95 29.95 -33.44
C ARG A 17 -31.34 29.45 -32.12
N LEU A 18 -30.46 30.25 -31.51
CA LEU A 18 -29.83 29.94 -30.21
C LEU A 18 -30.82 30.10 -29.05
N ASP A 19 -31.76 31.04 -29.15
CA ASP A 19 -32.83 31.20 -28.18
C ASP A 19 -33.78 29.99 -28.19
N TYR A 20 -34.08 29.43 -29.37
CA TYR A 20 -34.86 28.21 -29.50
C TYR A 20 -34.15 26.98 -28.88
N LEU A 21 -32.86 26.78 -29.18
CA LEU A 21 -32.06 25.72 -28.56
C LEU A 21 -31.99 25.91 -27.03
N GLY A 22 -31.79 27.14 -26.57
CA GLY A 22 -31.77 27.47 -25.14
C GLY A 22 -33.05 27.12 -24.42
N GLY A 23 -34.22 27.40 -25.02
CA GLY A 23 -35.51 27.00 -24.48
C GLY A 23 -35.66 25.49 -24.33
N LEU A 24 -35.19 24.71 -25.31
CA LEU A 24 -35.19 23.25 -25.24
C LEU A 24 -34.24 22.73 -24.15
N VAL A 25 -33.03 23.29 -24.04
CA VAL A 25 -32.08 22.93 -22.98
C VAL A 25 -32.67 23.22 -21.59
N GLN A 26 -33.34 24.37 -21.41
CA GLN A 26 -33.98 24.73 -20.15
C GLN A 26 -35.08 23.74 -19.75
N ILE A 27 -35.93 23.33 -20.69
CA ILE A 27 -37.01 22.38 -20.42
C ILE A 27 -36.43 21.00 -20.08
N VAL A 28 -35.44 20.54 -20.86
CA VAL A 28 -34.93 19.17 -20.75
C VAL A 28 -33.97 19.00 -19.56
N LEU A 29 -33.04 19.94 -19.32
CA LEU A 29 -32.09 19.91 -18.19
C LEU A 29 -32.62 20.58 -16.92
N ARG A 30 -33.79 21.25 -16.96
CA ARG A 30 -34.34 22.03 -15.84
C ARG A 30 -33.36 23.06 -15.28
N CYS A 31 -32.55 23.66 -16.15
CA CYS A 31 -31.55 24.68 -15.79
C CYS A 31 -32.10 26.10 -15.94
N SER A 32 -31.53 27.07 -15.22
CA SER A 32 -31.89 28.49 -15.38
C SER A 32 -31.37 29.06 -16.70
N GLU A 33 -32.07 30.05 -17.24
CA GLU A 33 -31.67 30.78 -18.45
C GLU A 33 -30.28 31.41 -18.32
N GLU A 34 -29.91 31.86 -17.11
CA GLU A 34 -28.57 32.39 -16.81
C GLU A 34 -27.44 31.39 -17.10
N LYS A 35 -27.67 30.07 -16.89
CA LYS A 35 -26.66 29.05 -17.18
C LYS A 35 -26.44 28.88 -18.69
N TRP A 36 -27.49 28.99 -19.49
CA TRP A 36 -27.40 28.97 -20.95
C TRP A 36 -26.68 30.20 -21.49
N LEU A 37 -27.01 31.39 -20.95
CA LEU A 37 -26.34 32.62 -21.31
C LEU A 37 -24.85 32.60 -20.97
N LYS A 38 -24.46 32.02 -19.82
CA LYS A 38 -23.04 31.82 -19.45
C LYS A 38 -22.30 30.89 -20.41
N LEU A 39 -22.96 29.87 -20.95
CA LEU A 39 -22.37 28.99 -21.96
C LEU A 39 -22.13 29.72 -23.28
N LEU A 40 -23.06 30.60 -23.67
CA LEU A 40 -22.97 31.43 -24.88
C LEU A 40 -21.99 32.61 -24.76
N GLN A 41 -21.59 33.00 -23.55
CA GLN A 41 -20.54 34.01 -23.31
C GLN A 41 -19.15 33.52 -23.71
N VAL A 42 -18.96 32.20 -23.83
CA VAL A 42 -17.72 31.61 -24.34
C VAL A 42 -17.77 31.63 -25.87
N GLU A 43 -16.90 32.43 -26.48
CA GLU A 43 -16.89 32.66 -27.93
C GLU A 43 -16.76 31.35 -28.74
N GLU A 44 -15.95 30.41 -28.26
CA GLU A 44 -15.75 29.09 -28.88
C GLU A 44 -17.04 28.26 -28.94
N ASN A 45 -17.83 28.27 -27.87
CA ASN A 45 -19.12 27.56 -27.79
C ASN A 45 -20.16 28.16 -28.73
N ARG A 46 -20.16 29.50 -28.85
CA ARG A 46 -21.04 30.23 -29.77
C ARG A 46 -20.70 29.89 -31.22
N ILE A 47 -19.42 29.92 -31.58
CA ILE A 47 -18.93 29.56 -32.92
C ILE A 47 -19.25 28.09 -33.25
N GLN A 48 -19.13 27.18 -32.28
CA GLN A 48 -19.52 25.79 -32.49
C GLN A 48 -21.02 25.64 -32.79
N LEU A 49 -21.89 26.31 -32.03
CA LEU A 49 -23.34 26.23 -32.25
C LEU A 49 -23.76 26.89 -33.56
N THR A 50 -23.26 28.09 -33.88
CA THR A 50 -23.68 28.82 -35.08
C THR A 50 -23.00 28.28 -36.34
N THR A 51 -21.67 28.27 -36.36
CA THR A 51 -20.91 28.03 -37.59
C THR A 51 -20.74 26.54 -37.88
N HIS A 52 -20.47 25.73 -36.86
CA HIS A 52 -20.18 24.30 -37.03
C HIS A 52 -21.40 23.38 -36.90
N PHE A 53 -22.49 23.83 -36.29
CA PHE A 53 -23.71 23.03 -36.14
C PHE A 53 -24.89 23.56 -36.96
N LEU A 54 -25.25 24.85 -36.81
CA LEU A 54 -26.40 25.40 -37.52
C LEU A 54 -26.10 25.67 -39.01
N ASP A 55 -24.94 26.25 -39.32
CA ASP A 55 -24.60 26.70 -40.68
C ASP A 55 -23.92 25.63 -41.56
N ASP A 56 -23.28 24.61 -40.97
CA ASP A 56 -22.63 23.52 -41.72
C ASP A 56 -23.60 22.40 -42.10
N ALA A 57 -23.87 22.22 -43.40
CA ALA A 57 -24.78 21.18 -43.91
C ALA A 57 -24.36 19.74 -43.57
N ASN A 58 -23.08 19.50 -43.24
CA ASN A 58 -22.54 18.17 -42.91
C ASN A 58 -22.61 17.82 -41.42
N SER A 59 -22.99 18.78 -40.57
CA SER A 59 -23.08 18.58 -39.13
C SER A 59 -24.42 17.95 -38.75
N GLU A 60 -24.40 16.78 -38.13
CA GLU A 60 -25.62 16.00 -37.84
C GLU A 60 -26.05 16.06 -36.37
N CYS A 61 -25.11 16.20 -35.44
CA CYS A 61 -25.40 16.13 -34.01
C CYS A 61 -24.54 17.04 -33.14
N ILE A 62 -25.13 17.56 -32.05
CA ILE A 62 -24.41 18.25 -30.97
C ILE A 62 -25.05 17.93 -29.63
N PHE A 63 -24.24 17.92 -28.57
CA PHE A 63 -24.68 17.57 -27.22
C PHE A 63 -24.41 18.70 -26.23
N VAL A 64 -25.32 18.86 -25.27
CA VAL A 64 -25.20 19.79 -24.13
C VAL A 64 -25.34 18.99 -22.85
N ALA A 65 -24.37 19.07 -21.94
CA ALA A 65 -24.41 18.37 -20.66
C ALA A 65 -24.00 19.26 -19.48
N GLU A 66 -24.49 18.94 -18.29
CA GLU A 66 -24.09 19.62 -17.05
C GLU A 66 -22.87 18.92 -16.41
N VAL A 67 -21.80 19.68 -16.24
CA VAL A 67 -20.53 19.22 -15.66
C VAL A 67 -20.55 19.35 -14.14
N SER A 68 -19.71 18.56 -13.45
CA SER A 68 -19.47 18.64 -12.01
C SER A 68 -19.22 20.09 -11.57
N GLY A 69 -20.20 20.72 -10.90
CA GLY A 69 -20.16 22.14 -10.53
C GLY A 69 -21.38 22.94 -10.99
N GLY A 70 -22.25 22.36 -11.81
CA GLY A 70 -23.51 22.98 -12.23
C GLY A 70 -23.41 23.88 -13.46
N THR A 71 -22.29 23.81 -14.18
CA THR A 71 -22.00 24.55 -15.41
C THR A 71 -22.33 23.69 -16.63
N LEU A 72 -22.86 24.31 -17.69
CA LEU A 72 -23.12 23.61 -18.96
C LEU A 72 -21.87 23.57 -19.83
N ALA A 73 -21.69 22.50 -20.60
CA ALA A 73 -20.65 22.35 -21.62
C ALA A 73 -21.23 21.74 -22.91
N LEU A 74 -20.60 22.09 -24.05
CA LEU A 74 -20.92 21.56 -25.37
C LEU A 74 -19.97 20.42 -25.75
N TYR A 75 -20.51 19.43 -26.46
CA TYR A 75 -19.75 18.30 -26.98
C TYR A 75 -20.19 18.00 -28.41
N THR A 76 -19.22 17.78 -29.30
CA THR A 76 -19.45 17.42 -30.71
C THR A 76 -19.55 15.91 -30.92
N SER A 77 -19.05 15.11 -29.98
CA SER A 77 -19.09 13.65 -30.02
C SER A 77 -19.73 13.08 -28.76
N SER A 78 -20.47 11.98 -28.93
CA SER A 78 -21.03 11.23 -27.80
C SER A 78 -19.95 10.58 -26.92
N ALA A 79 -18.73 10.39 -27.45
CA ALA A 79 -17.61 9.79 -26.70
C ALA A 79 -17.01 10.75 -25.65
N ASP A 80 -17.16 12.06 -25.87
CA ASP A 80 -16.59 13.10 -25.00
C ASP A 80 -17.55 13.51 -23.87
N LEU A 81 -18.75 12.90 -23.84
CA LEU A 81 -19.74 13.19 -22.81
C LEU A 81 -19.24 12.80 -21.41
N PRO A 82 -19.37 13.68 -20.42
CA PRO A 82 -18.78 13.51 -19.11
C PRO A 82 -19.68 12.61 -18.23
N PHE A 83 -20.04 11.41 -18.67
CA PHE A 83 -20.79 10.46 -17.87
C PHE A 83 -19.91 9.92 -16.73
N ALA A 84 -19.91 10.62 -15.60
CA ALA A 84 -19.20 10.19 -14.42
C ALA A 84 -19.89 8.98 -13.78
N ALA A 85 -19.13 7.92 -13.49
CA ALA A 85 -19.64 6.75 -12.79
C ALA A 85 -20.31 7.16 -11.46
N GLY A 86 -21.61 6.89 -11.33
CA GLY A 86 -22.35 7.06 -10.07
C GLY A 86 -23.11 8.38 -9.88
N LYS A 87 -23.10 9.31 -10.84
CA LYS A 87 -24.00 10.49 -10.82
C LYS A 87 -25.00 10.40 -11.97
N GLN A 88 -26.28 10.66 -11.67
CA GLN A 88 -27.31 10.80 -12.72
C GLN A 88 -27.12 12.15 -13.43
N GLN A 89 -26.20 12.17 -14.39
CA GLN A 89 -26.03 13.31 -15.29
C GLN A 89 -26.96 13.16 -16.48
N LYS A 90 -27.60 14.27 -16.85
CA LYS A 90 -28.49 14.39 -17.99
C LYS A 90 -27.80 15.21 -19.07
N ALA A 91 -27.86 14.73 -20.30
CA ALA A 91 -27.42 15.45 -21.49
C ALA A 91 -28.62 15.63 -22.44
N VAL A 92 -28.55 16.68 -23.26
CA VAL A 92 -29.47 16.93 -24.37
C VAL A 92 -28.71 16.74 -25.65
N PHE A 93 -29.28 16.01 -26.59
CA PHE A 93 -28.75 15.94 -27.94
C PHE A 93 -29.70 16.65 -28.90
N PHE A 94 -29.11 17.28 -29.92
CA PHE A 94 -29.83 17.88 -31.03
C PHE A 94 -29.40 17.18 -32.31
N LEU A 95 -30.36 16.59 -33.03
CA LEU A 95 -30.16 15.98 -34.34
C LEU A 95 -30.67 16.93 -35.41
N LYS A 96 -29.84 17.21 -36.41
CA LYS A 96 -30.21 18.01 -37.58
C LYS A 96 -30.46 17.09 -38.78
N VAL A 97 -31.50 17.35 -39.56
CA VAL A 97 -31.74 16.62 -40.82
C VAL A 97 -30.52 16.79 -41.76
N PRO A 98 -29.94 15.70 -42.29
CA PRO A 98 -28.74 15.77 -43.13
C PRO A 98 -28.92 16.66 -44.37
N GLY A 99 -27.91 17.47 -44.69
CA GLY A 99 -27.86 18.27 -45.92
C GLY A 99 -28.62 19.60 -45.89
N LEU A 100 -29.18 20.00 -44.74
CA LEU A 100 -29.90 21.27 -44.58
C LEU A 100 -29.22 22.22 -43.59
N VAL A 101 -29.18 23.51 -43.94
CA VAL A 101 -28.70 24.60 -43.08
C VAL A 101 -29.87 25.14 -42.24
N ALA A 102 -29.64 25.36 -40.95
CA ALA A 102 -30.65 25.84 -40.02
C ALA A 102 -30.82 27.37 -40.11
N THR A 103 -31.89 27.84 -40.72
CA THR A 103 -32.33 29.24 -40.78
C THR A 103 -33.40 29.53 -39.74
N ALA A 104 -33.60 30.79 -39.33
CA ALA A 104 -34.54 31.18 -38.27
C ALA A 104 -35.98 30.65 -38.45
N GLU A 105 -36.40 30.36 -39.68
CA GLU A 105 -37.73 29.84 -40.01
C GLU A 105 -37.82 28.31 -39.97
N ASN A 106 -36.71 27.59 -40.27
CA ASN A 106 -36.71 26.14 -40.44
C ASN A 106 -36.20 25.36 -39.22
N VAL A 107 -35.54 26.03 -38.25
CA VAL A 107 -34.91 25.39 -37.08
C VAL A 107 -35.86 24.48 -36.31
N ARG A 108 -37.14 24.87 -36.22
CA ARG A 108 -38.17 24.10 -35.48
C ARG A 108 -38.55 22.78 -36.16
N GLN A 109 -38.39 22.67 -37.46
CA GLN A 109 -38.75 21.48 -38.25
C GLN A 109 -37.55 20.57 -38.49
N ILE A 110 -36.35 21.15 -38.54
CA ILE A 110 -35.11 20.44 -38.91
C ILE A 110 -34.40 19.87 -37.67
N ILE A 111 -34.56 20.48 -36.49
CA ILE A 111 -33.89 20.03 -35.27
C ILE A 111 -34.81 19.14 -34.44
N THR A 112 -34.40 17.89 -34.25
CA THR A 112 -35.01 16.97 -33.29
C THR A 112 -34.19 16.96 -32.00
N CYS A 113 -34.83 17.18 -30.85
CA CYS A 113 -34.16 17.11 -29.55
C CYS A 113 -34.53 15.82 -28.80
N GLY A 114 -33.59 15.29 -28.02
CA GLY A 114 -33.85 14.23 -27.06
C GLY A 114 -32.93 14.31 -25.85
N ASP A 115 -33.29 13.58 -24.79
CA ASP A 115 -32.45 13.46 -23.60
C ASP A 115 -31.63 12.17 -23.59
N LEU A 116 -30.47 12.24 -22.94
CA LEU A 116 -29.58 11.11 -22.74
C LEU A 116 -29.15 11.06 -21.28
N PHE A 117 -29.27 9.89 -20.66
CA PHE A 117 -28.88 9.67 -19.27
C PHE A 117 -27.54 8.92 -19.18
N SER A 118 -26.86 9.04 -18.04
CA SER A 118 -25.67 8.26 -17.71
C SER A 118 -25.89 6.73 -17.81
N SER A 119 -27.13 6.25 -17.67
CA SER A 119 -27.53 4.85 -17.83
C SER A 119 -28.06 4.57 -19.24
N THR A 120 -27.21 4.77 -20.26
CA THR A 120 -27.60 4.71 -21.69
C THR A 120 -28.22 3.37 -22.11
N VAL A 121 -27.70 2.24 -21.61
CA VAL A 121 -28.21 0.90 -21.94
C VAL A 121 -29.61 0.67 -21.35
N GLU A 122 -29.89 1.22 -20.16
CA GLU A 122 -31.22 1.16 -19.55
C GLU A 122 -32.23 2.01 -20.31
N GLN A 123 -31.82 3.19 -20.75
CA GLN A 123 -32.64 4.06 -21.57
C GLN A 123 -32.95 3.41 -22.92
N LEU A 124 -31.98 2.71 -23.53
CA LEU A 124 -32.20 1.93 -24.73
C LEU A 124 -33.20 0.79 -24.49
N GLN A 125 -33.10 0.08 -23.36
CA GLN A 125 -34.07 -0.96 -23.00
C GLN A 125 -35.48 -0.38 -22.86
N ALA A 126 -35.64 0.74 -22.16
CA ALA A 126 -36.92 1.41 -22.01
C ALA A 126 -37.47 1.91 -23.36
N PHE A 127 -36.63 2.47 -24.22
CA PHE A 127 -37.01 2.89 -25.57
C PHE A 127 -37.50 1.70 -26.41
N LEU A 128 -36.82 0.56 -26.35
CA LEU A 128 -37.25 -0.66 -27.02
C LEU A 128 -38.60 -1.15 -26.49
N ASP A 129 -38.78 -1.19 -25.17
CA ASP A 129 -39.98 -1.74 -24.53
C ASP A 129 -41.22 -0.85 -24.67
N TYR A 130 -41.06 0.48 -24.64
CA TYR A 130 -42.18 1.42 -24.63
C TYR A 130 -42.45 2.12 -25.96
N ALA A 131 -41.44 2.31 -26.82
CA ALA A 131 -41.63 2.94 -28.12
C ALA A 131 -41.58 1.91 -29.24
N VAL A 132 -40.45 1.22 -29.40
CA VAL A 132 -40.19 0.39 -30.60
C VAL A 132 -41.08 -0.85 -30.66
N ILE A 133 -41.19 -1.61 -29.57
CA ILE A 133 -42.01 -2.83 -29.54
C ILE A 133 -43.49 -2.51 -29.75
N PRO A 134 -44.10 -1.56 -29.02
CA PRO A 134 -45.50 -1.22 -29.26
C PRO A 134 -45.78 -0.69 -30.67
N THR A 135 -44.85 0.04 -31.30
CA THR A 135 -45.07 0.55 -32.67
C THR A 135 -44.83 -0.49 -33.75
N LEU A 136 -43.74 -1.28 -33.65
CA LEU A 136 -43.35 -2.25 -34.68
C LEU A 136 -44.08 -3.57 -34.54
N CYS A 137 -44.55 -3.93 -33.34
CA CYS A 137 -45.28 -5.17 -33.10
C CYS A 137 -46.80 -4.98 -33.15
N ASN A 138 -47.30 -3.78 -33.42
CA ASN A 138 -48.73 -3.53 -33.61
C ASN A 138 -49.19 -4.13 -34.96
N PRO A 139 -50.15 -5.07 -34.98
CA PRO A 139 -50.66 -5.66 -36.21
C PRO A 139 -51.21 -4.64 -37.20
N ALA A 140 -51.71 -3.50 -36.73
CA ALA A 140 -52.21 -2.42 -37.58
C ALA A 140 -51.11 -1.75 -38.41
N CYS A 141 -49.86 -1.79 -37.96
CA CYS A 141 -48.71 -1.25 -38.69
C CYS A 141 -48.20 -2.19 -39.79
N HIS A 142 -48.75 -3.41 -39.90
CA HIS A 142 -48.34 -4.43 -40.88
C HIS A 142 -49.28 -4.53 -42.09
N GLU A 143 -50.19 -3.56 -42.27
CA GLU A 143 -51.04 -3.51 -43.46
C GLU A 143 -50.18 -3.39 -44.73
N GLY A 144 -50.24 -4.39 -45.60
CA GLY A 144 -49.46 -4.48 -46.84
C GLY A 144 -48.16 -5.28 -46.77
N TRP A 145 -47.78 -5.81 -45.60
CA TRP A 145 -46.58 -6.64 -45.43
C TRP A 145 -46.88 -8.12 -45.64
N ALA A 146 -45.92 -8.88 -46.17
CA ALA A 146 -46.02 -10.34 -46.16
C ALA A 146 -45.92 -10.86 -44.71
N LYS A 147 -46.73 -11.85 -44.34
CA LYS A 147 -46.74 -12.41 -42.97
C LYS A 147 -45.36 -12.91 -42.51
N GLU A 148 -44.57 -13.42 -43.45
CA GLU A 148 -43.18 -13.86 -43.23
C GLU A 148 -42.28 -12.69 -42.82
N GLN A 149 -42.36 -11.55 -43.51
CA GLN A 149 -41.58 -10.33 -43.20
C GLN A 149 -41.97 -9.73 -41.85
N ALA A 150 -43.26 -9.76 -41.50
CA ALA A 150 -43.73 -9.31 -40.20
C ALA A 150 -43.23 -10.23 -39.06
N SER A 151 -43.24 -11.55 -39.27
CA SER A 151 -42.70 -12.53 -38.32
C SER A 151 -41.18 -12.38 -38.12
N ASP A 152 -40.42 -12.18 -39.19
CA ASP A 152 -38.97 -11.98 -39.12
C ASP A 152 -38.59 -10.68 -38.41
N LEU A 153 -39.34 -9.60 -38.64
CA LEU A 153 -39.17 -8.34 -37.90
C LEU A 153 -39.44 -8.54 -36.41
N LEU A 154 -40.53 -9.22 -36.05
CA LEU A 154 -40.87 -9.52 -34.66
C LEU A 154 -39.77 -10.34 -33.97
N ASN A 155 -39.22 -11.35 -34.65
CA ASN A 155 -38.13 -12.17 -34.12
C ASN A 155 -36.84 -11.35 -33.94
N SER A 156 -36.51 -10.49 -34.90
CA SER A 156 -35.34 -9.60 -34.82
C SER A 156 -35.45 -8.59 -33.69
N VAL A 157 -36.63 -7.98 -33.49
CA VAL A 157 -36.88 -7.04 -32.38
C VAL A 157 -36.82 -7.74 -31.02
N ARG A 158 -37.35 -8.96 -30.91
CA ARG A 158 -37.23 -9.77 -29.68
C ARG A 158 -35.78 -10.19 -29.40
N ALA A 159 -35.01 -10.55 -30.42
CA ALA A 159 -33.59 -10.85 -30.29
C ALA A 159 -32.80 -9.62 -29.82
N LEU A 160 -33.07 -8.44 -30.41
CA LEU A 160 -32.47 -7.18 -29.99
C LEU A 160 -32.81 -6.84 -28.53
N ARG A 161 -34.07 -6.99 -28.12
CA ARG A 161 -34.51 -6.82 -26.73
C ARG A 161 -33.73 -7.73 -25.78
N SER A 162 -33.53 -9.00 -26.16
CA SER A 162 -32.78 -9.96 -25.35
C SER A 162 -31.29 -9.56 -25.22
N ILE A 163 -30.66 -9.11 -26.31
CA ILE A 163 -29.27 -8.61 -26.29
C ILE A 163 -29.16 -7.37 -25.38
N VAL A 164 -30.05 -6.39 -25.53
CA VAL A 164 -30.03 -5.17 -24.73
C VAL A 164 -30.31 -5.46 -23.26
N ALA A 165 -31.25 -6.35 -22.95
CA ALA A 165 -31.49 -6.80 -21.58
C ALA A 165 -30.25 -7.45 -20.96
N ARG A 166 -29.51 -8.30 -21.70
CA ARG A 166 -28.22 -8.83 -21.24
C ARG A 166 -27.18 -7.73 -21.00
N GLY A 167 -27.11 -6.74 -21.90
CA GLY A 167 -26.23 -5.58 -21.73
C GLY A 167 -26.55 -4.77 -20.47
N VAL A 168 -27.84 -4.54 -20.18
CA VAL A 168 -28.28 -3.88 -18.94
C VAL A 168 -27.90 -4.73 -17.72
N ALA A 169 -28.12 -6.04 -17.78
CA ALA A 169 -27.73 -6.96 -16.71
C ALA A 169 -26.24 -6.86 -16.40
N GLN A 170 -25.40 -6.99 -17.42
CA GLN A 170 -23.94 -6.90 -17.31
C GLN A 170 -23.49 -5.53 -16.78
N SER A 171 -24.10 -4.43 -17.25
CA SER A 171 -23.80 -3.08 -16.75
C SER A 171 -24.08 -2.92 -15.25
N LYS A 172 -25.04 -3.69 -14.72
CA LYS A 172 -25.40 -3.74 -13.29
C LYS A 172 -24.70 -4.86 -12.51
N ASN A 173 -23.80 -5.64 -13.13
CA ASN A 173 -23.25 -6.89 -12.57
C ASN A 173 -24.32 -7.92 -12.16
N HIS A 174 -25.48 -7.88 -12.80
CA HIS A 174 -26.58 -8.82 -12.61
C HIS A 174 -26.58 -9.85 -13.74
N VAL A 175 -27.07 -11.05 -13.46
CA VAL A 175 -27.33 -12.07 -14.48
C VAL A 175 -28.83 -12.13 -14.75
N ILE A 176 -29.21 -12.02 -16.03
CA ILE A 176 -30.60 -12.16 -16.48
C ILE A 176 -30.74 -13.49 -17.22
N ILE A 177 -31.61 -14.33 -16.69
CA ILE A 177 -32.18 -15.51 -17.32
C ILE A 177 -33.20 -15.00 -18.36
N SER A 178 -32.82 -15.06 -19.63
CA SER A 178 -33.76 -14.74 -20.72
C SER A 178 -34.67 -15.93 -20.95
N VAL A 179 -35.97 -15.75 -20.74
CA VAL A 179 -36.99 -16.71 -21.20
C VAL A 179 -37.15 -16.55 -22.71
N PRO A 180 -36.97 -17.60 -23.53
CA PRO A 180 -37.19 -17.50 -24.96
C PRO A 180 -38.66 -17.15 -25.23
N PRO A 181 -38.97 -16.28 -26.20
CA PRO A 181 -40.34 -15.96 -26.57
C PRO A 181 -40.98 -17.18 -27.23
N ILE A 182 -41.78 -17.93 -26.49
CA ILE A 182 -42.57 -19.04 -27.03
C ILE A 182 -43.70 -18.44 -27.86
N GLN A 183 -43.71 -18.65 -29.18
CA GLN A 183 -44.79 -18.17 -30.04
C GLN A 183 -46.06 -19.01 -29.78
N PRO A 184 -47.22 -18.43 -29.45
CA PRO A 184 -48.44 -19.20 -29.24
C PRO A 184 -48.80 -20.01 -30.49
N PHE A 185 -49.27 -21.24 -30.31
CA PHE A 185 -49.71 -22.11 -31.40
C PHE A 185 -50.83 -21.44 -32.20
N ASP A 186 -50.53 -21.03 -33.44
CA ASP A 186 -51.51 -20.46 -34.36
C ASP A 186 -52.00 -21.56 -35.32
N ALA A 187 -53.23 -22.02 -35.11
CA ALA A 187 -53.85 -23.01 -35.99
C ALA A 187 -54.10 -22.47 -37.41
N SER A 188 -54.09 -21.15 -37.61
CA SER A 188 -54.49 -20.52 -38.87
C SER A 188 -53.43 -20.53 -39.96
N THR A 189 -52.14 -20.61 -39.61
CA THR A 189 -51.01 -20.75 -40.57
C THR A 189 -50.95 -22.11 -41.24
N PHE A 190 -51.43 -23.16 -40.57
CA PHE A 190 -51.37 -24.54 -41.08
C PHE A 190 -52.54 -24.93 -42.01
N THR A 191 -53.64 -24.18 -42.00
CA THR A 191 -54.83 -24.48 -42.83
C THR A 191 -54.63 -24.29 -44.34
N ARG A 192 -53.47 -23.78 -44.79
CA ARG A 192 -53.23 -23.42 -46.20
C ARG A 192 -52.25 -24.31 -46.96
N SER A 193 -51.53 -25.25 -46.35
CA SER A 193 -50.43 -25.92 -47.08
C SER A 193 -50.12 -27.40 -46.79
N SER A 194 -50.79 -28.12 -45.88
CA SER A 194 -50.39 -29.51 -45.62
C SER A 194 -51.54 -30.44 -45.26
N SER A 195 -51.55 -31.64 -45.85
CA SER A 195 -52.39 -32.79 -45.48
C SER A 195 -51.92 -33.46 -44.18
N GLN A 196 -51.78 -32.68 -43.10
CA GLN A 196 -51.44 -33.16 -41.76
C GLN A 196 -52.59 -32.85 -40.80
N SER A 197 -52.84 -33.76 -39.86
CA SER A 197 -53.86 -33.54 -38.84
C SER A 197 -53.44 -32.40 -37.89
N VAL A 198 -54.41 -31.68 -37.32
CA VAL A 198 -54.15 -30.59 -36.36
C VAL A 198 -53.37 -31.10 -35.13
N GLU A 199 -53.49 -32.38 -34.78
CA GLU A 199 -52.75 -33.00 -33.69
C GLU A 199 -51.26 -33.23 -34.00
N GLU A 200 -50.92 -33.65 -35.23
CA GLU A 200 -49.52 -33.84 -35.66
C GLU A 200 -48.76 -32.50 -35.73
N ALA A 201 -49.42 -31.45 -36.23
CA ALA A 201 -48.84 -30.10 -36.27
C ALA A 201 -48.63 -29.52 -34.85
N LYS A 202 -49.56 -29.80 -33.92
CA LYS A 202 -49.45 -29.40 -32.52
C LYS A 202 -48.30 -30.13 -31.81
N GLU A 203 -48.11 -31.42 -32.09
CA GLU A 203 -47.00 -32.18 -31.53
C GLU A 203 -45.65 -31.73 -32.11
N ALA A 204 -45.57 -31.41 -33.40
CA ALA A 204 -44.35 -30.87 -34.03
C ALA A 204 -43.95 -29.49 -33.47
N TRP A 205 -44.89 -28.55 -33.38
CA TRP A 205 -44.66 -27.24 -32.75
C TRP A 205 -44.22 -27.36 -31.28
N MET A 206 -44.79 -28.33 -30.57
CA MET A 206 -44.45 -28.60 -29.17
C MET A 206 -43.08 -29.27 -29.00
N GLN A 207 -42.66 -30.14 -29.93
CA GLN A 207 -41.29 -30.69 -29.95
C GLN A 207 -40.25 -29.60 -30.22
N GLU A 208 -40.53 -28.67 -31.14
CA GLU A 208 -39.68 -27.51 -31.39
C GLU A 208 -39.60 -26.60 -30.15
N THR A 209 -40.75 -26.33 -29.52
CA THR A 209 -40.83 -25.56 -28.27
C THR A 209 -40.02 -26.24 -27.15
N LEU A 210 -40.12 -27.56 -26.98
CA LEU A 210 -39.34 -28.31 -26.01
C LEU A 210 -37.84 -28.20 -26.28
N SER A 211 -37.39 -28.33 -27.53
CA SER A 211 -35.96 -28.19 -27.88
C SER A 211 -35.40 -26.80 -27.52
N ILE A 212 -36.18 -25.74 -27.77
CA ILE A 212 -35.82 -24.36 -27.41
C ILE A 212 -35.74 -24.20 -25.89
N LEU A 213 -36.70 -24.77 -25.14
CA LEU A 213 -36.69 -24.74 -23.68
C LEU A 213 -35.51 -25.52 -23.09
N GLU A 214 -35.21 -26.72 -23.60
CA GLU A 214 -34.06 -27.53 -23.18
C GLU A 214 -32.73 -26.83 -23.44
N SER A 215 -32.61 -26.13 -24.58
CA SER A 215 -31.42 -25.32 -24.88
C SER A 215 -31.27 -24.12 -23.94
N SER A 216 -32.40 -23.52 -23.54
CA SER A 216 -32.44 -22.38 -22.63
C SER A 216 -32.05 -22.79 -21.21
N VAL A 217 -32.56 -23.92 -20.71
CA VAL A 217 -32.18 -24.48 -19.39
C VAL A 217 -30.68 -24.75 -19.32
N ARG A 218 -30.08 -25.28 -20.38
CA ARG A 218 -28.62 -25.48 -20.46
C ARG A 218 -27.87 -24.16 -20.34
N HIS A 219 -28.29 -23.14 -21.10
CA HIS A 219 -27.65 -21.83 -21.07
C HIS A 219 -27.79 -21.15 -19.70
N TRP A 220 -28.94 -21.27 -19.04
CA TRP A 220 -29.14 -20.76 -17.68
C TRP A 220 -28.23 -21.46 -16.67
N SER A 221 -28.02 -22.78 -16.84
CA SER A 221 -27.08 -23.55 -16.01
C SER A 221 -25.66 -23.02 -16.13
N GLU A 222 -25.17 -22.82 -17.36
CA GLU A 222 -23.84 -22.26 -17.62
C GLU A 222 -23.69 -20.85 -17.01
N GLN A 223 -24.68 -19.98 -17.20
CA GLN A 223 -24.66 -18.61 -16.66
C GLN A 223 -24.64 -18.56 -15.13
N ILE A 224 -25.44 -19.40 -14.47
CA ILE A 224 -25.48 -19.44 -13.00
C ILE A 224 -24.18 -20.06 -12.46
N GLN A 225 -23.67 -21.10 -13.12
CA GLN A 225 -22.41 -21.73 -12.74
C GLN A 225 -21.25 -20.72 -12.82
N GLU A 226 -21.22 -19.86 -13.85
CA GLU A 226 -20.23 -18.77 -13.94
C GLU A 226 -20.30 -17.81 -12.75
N VAL A 227 -21.50 -17.50 -12.24
CA VAL A 227 -21.67 -16.64 -11.04
C VAL A 227 -21.21 -17.33 -9.77
N LEU A 228 -21.45 -18.64 -9.65
CA LEU A 228 -21.05 -19.44 -8.49
C LEU A 228 -19.55 -19.70 -8.45
N ASP A 229 -18.93 -19.93 -9.61
CA ASP A 229 -17.50 -20.18 -9.77
C ASP A 229 -16.66 -18.89 -9.80
N LYS A 230 -17.31 -17.72 -9.86
CA LYS A 230 -16.63 -16.44 -9.83
C LYS A 230 -15.80 -16.31 -8.56
N GLU A 231 -14.48 -16.37 -8.70
CA GLU A 231 -13.56 -16.16 -7.60
C GLU A 231 -13.29 -14.66 -7.36
N LEU A 232 -12.90 -14.33 -6.12
CA LEU A 232 -12.48 -12.98 -5.72
C LEU A 232 -11.22 -12.49 -6.48
N HIS A 233 -10.48 -13.37 -7.14
CA HIS A 233 -9.10 -13.14 -7.62
C HIS A 233 -8.96 -12.40 -8.96
N SER A 234 -10.03 -11.95 -9.61
CA SER A 234 -9.98 -11.39 -10.97
C SER A 234 -9.31 -10.01 -11.13
N GLY A 235 -8.48 -9.57 -10.18
CA GLY A 235 -7.69 -8.34 -10.37
C GLY A 235 -6.96 -7.74 -9.15
N LYS A 236 -7.18 -8.25 -7.92
CA LYS A 236 -6.47 -7.76 -6.72
C LYS A 236 -5.56 -8.84 -6.14
N LEU A 237 -4.26 -8.58 -6.13
CA LEU A 237 -3.22 -9.49 -5.59
C LEU A 237 -3.37 -9.69 -4.07
N TYR A 238 -3.83 -8.65 -3.35
CA TYR A 238 -3.94 -8.65 -1.89
C TYR A 238 -5.30 -8.14 -1.38
N PRO A 239 -6.35 -8.96 -1.49
CA PRO A 239 -7.69 -8.59 -1.03
C PRO A 239 -7.69 -8.30 0.48
N GLN A 240 -8.40 -7.23 0.86
CA GLN A 240 -8.60 -6.82 2.24
C GLN A 240 -9.87 -7.50 2.80
N PRO A 241 -10.04 -7.61 4.13
CA PRO A 241 -11.27 -8.15 4.72
C PRO A 241 -12.56 -7.48 4.17
N SER A 242 -12.50 -6.18 3.92
CA SER A 242 -13.59 -5.41 3.30
C SER A 242 -13.91 -5.83 1.86
N ASP A 243 -12.94 -6.33 1.10
CA ASP A 243 -13.15 -6.82 -0.27
C ASP A 243 -13.94 -8.14 -0.25
N TYR A 244 -13.64 -9.05 0.69
CA TYR A 244 -14.43 -10.27 0.89
C TYR A 244 -15.89 -9.95 1.22
N TYR A 245 -16.13 -9.03 2.16
CA TYR A 245 -17.48 -8.60 2.49
C TYR A 245 -18.22 -8.02 1.26
N LYS A 246 -17.58 -7.10 0.51
CA LYS A 246 -18.18 -6.48 -0.68
C LYS A 246 -18.48 -7.51 -1.77
N PHE A 247 -17.60 -8.49 -1.96
CA PHE A 247 -17.79 -9.57 -2.90
C PHE A 247 -19.02 -10.41 -2.57
N PHE A 248 -19.16 -10.85 -1.32
CA PHE A 248 -20.34 -11.61 -0.90
C PHE A 248 -21.63 -10.76 -0.90
N CYS A 249 -21.53 -9.45 -0.64
CA CYS A 249 -22.67 -8.54 -0.87
C CYS A 249 -23.10 -8.50 -2.35
N LEU A 250 -22.15 -8.45 -3.28
CA LEU A 250 -22.45 -8.41 -4.71
C LEU A 250 -22.99 -9.76 -5.19
N ARG A 251 -22.30 -10.87 -4.86
CA ARG A 251 -22.73 -12.23 -5.16
C ARG A 251 -24.13 -12.51 -4.60
N GLY A 252 -24.38 -12.16 -3.35
CA GLY A 252 -25.70 -12.32 -2.72
C GLY A 252 -26.79 -11.47 -3.40
N LYS A 253 -26.49 -10.25 -3.84
CA LYS A 253 -27.44 -9.44 -4.64
C LYS A 253 -27.75 -10.10 -5.99
N SER A 254 -26.73 -10.55 -6.72
CA SER A 254 -26.92 -11.20 -8.02
C SER A 254 -27.70 -12.51 -7.89
N LEU A 255 -27.40 -13.35 -6.89
CA LEU A 255 -28.12 -14.60 -6.65
C LEU A 255 -29.56 -14.37 -6.19
N ARG A 256 -29.84 -13.34 -5.37
CA ARG A 256 -31.23 -12.97 -5.03
C ARG A 256 -32.03 -12.52 -6.24
N TYR A 257 -31.40 -11.80 -7.16
CA TYR A 257 -32.03 -11.37 -8.39
C TYR A 257 -32.31 -12.56 -9.33
N ILE A 258 -31.37 -13.51 -9.43
CA ILE A 258 -31.59 -14.78 -10.14
C ILE A 258 -32.73 -15.58 -9.49
N ARG A 259 -32.76 -15.69 -8.16
CA ARG A 259 -33.84 -16.36 -7.43
C ARG A 259 -35.21 -15.75 -7.74
N GLN A 260 -35.32 -14.42 -7.80
CA GLN A 260 -36.56 -13.75 -8.16
C GLN A 260 -36.99 -14.08 -9.59
N GLN A 261 -36.05 -14.16 -10.53
CA GLN A 261 -36.34 -14.55 -11.91
C GLN A 261 -36.83 -16.00 -11.98
N LEU A 262 -36.13 -16.94 -11.33
CA LEU A 262 -36.48 -18.36 -11.29
C LEU A 262 -37.88 -18.63 -10.69
N ARG A 263 -38.39 -17.73 -9.86
CA ARG A 263 -39.76 -17.78 -9.27
C ARG A 263 -40.80 -16.96 -10.06
N SER A 264 -40.49 -16.58 -11.30
CA SER A 264 -41.45 -15.86 -12.14
C SER A 264 -42.51 -16.82 -12.73
N GLU A 265 -43.73 -16.32 -12.90
CA GLU A 265 -44.86 -17.06 -13.48
C GLU A 265 -44.51 -17.67 -14.86
N SER A 266 -43.69 -16.98 -15.66
CA SER A 266 -43.23 -17.49 -16.95
C SER A 266 -42.31 -18.71 -16.83
N LEU A 267 -41.49 -18.81 -15.78
CA LEU A 267 -40.62 -19.97 -15.55
C LEU A 267 -41.33 -21.11 -14.83
N GLU A 268 -42.38 -20.82 -14.06
CA GLU A 268 -43.29 -21.84 -13.54
C GLU A 268 -43.99 -22.57 -14.69
N ILE A 269 -44.48 -21.85 -15.69
CA ILE A 269 -45.05 -22.44 -16.91
C ILE A 269 -44.02 -23.32 -17.65
N VAL A 270 -42.76 -22.87 -17.76
CA VAL A 270 -41.69 -23.67 -18.37
C VAL A 270 -41.42 -24.95 -17.57
N ALA A 271 -41.40 -24.87 -16.24
CA ALA A 271 -41.22 -26.03 -15.37
C ALA A 271 -42.40 -27.01 -15.51
N GLU A 272 -43.64 -26.53 -15.58
CA GLU A 272 -44.83 -27.35 -15.81
C GLU A 272 -44.79 -28.08 -17.16
N ILE A 273 -44.35 -27.41 -18.23
CA ILE A 273 -44.20 -28.00 -19.57
C ILE A 273 -43.14 -29.11 -19.56
N LEU A 274 -41.98 -28.86 -18.94
CA LEU A 274 -40.89 -29.85 -18.84
C LEU A 274 -41.29 -31.05 -17.98
N GLN A 275 -42.02 -30.82 -16.89
CA GLN A 275 -42.52 -31.87 -15.99
C GLN A 275 -43.60 -32.72 -16.65
N SER A 276 -44.56 -32.10 -17.36
CA SER A 276 -45.63 -32.81 -18.06
C SER A 276 -45.12 -33.77 -19.14
N ARG A 277 -43.91 -33.53 -19.65
CA ARG A 277 -43.29 -34.30 -20.73
C ARG A 277 -42.13 -35.20 -20.27
N ASN A 278 -41.86 -35.29 -18.96
CA ASN A 278 -40.76 -36.07 -18.38
C ASN A 278 -39.39 -35.79 -19.02
N SER A 279 -39.09 -34.53 -19.37
CA SER A 279 -37.77 -34.17 -19.91
C SER A 279 -36.69 -34.34 -18.83
N PRO A 280 -35.50 -34.89 -19.15
CA PRO A 280 -34.37 -34.96 -18.21
C PRO A 280 -33.88 -33.57 -17.74
N ARG A 281 -34.25 -32.50 -18.43
CA ARG A 281 -33.91 -31.11 -18.08
C ARG A 281 -34.75 -30.55 -16.92
N ASP A 282 -35.87 -31.19 -16.54
CA ASP A 282 -36.61 -30.83 -15.32
C ASP A 282 -35.77 -31.07 -14.06
N ALA A 283 -35.04 -32.19 -14.01
CA ALA A 283 -34.12 -32.49 -12.91
C ALA A 283 -32.97 -31.47 -12.84
N GLU A 284 -32.43 -31.05 -14.00
CA GLU A 284 -31.40 -30.02 -14.08
C GLU A 284 -31.90 -28.64 -13.62
N LEU A 285 -33.12 -28.25 -13.99
CA LEU A 285 -33.73 -27.01 -13.54
C LEU A 285 -33.98 -27.01 -12.02
N LYS A 286 -34.45 -28.13 -11.45
CA LYS A 286 -34.63 -28.28 -10.00
C LYS A 286 -33.30 -28.21 -9.24
N ASP A 287 -32.26 -28.87 -9.75
CA ASP A 287 -30.90 -28.78 -9.20
C ASP A 287 -30.36 -27.34 -9.27
N LEU A 288 -30.61 -26.64 -10.37
CA LEU A 288 -30.22 -25.25 -10.57
C LEU A 288 -30.89 -24.30 -9.57
N ILE A 289 -32.21 -24.45 -9.35
CA ILE A 289 -32.94 -23.69 -8.34
C ILE A 289 -32.37 -23.94 -6.95
N LYS A 290 -32.08 -25.20 -6.62
CA LYS A 290 -31.48 -25.56 -5.33
C LYS A 290 -30.10 -24.93 -5.15
N LYS A 291 -29.22 -25.01 -6.16
CA LYS A 291 -27.90 -24.36 -6.15
C LYS A 291 -27.98 -22.85 -5.93
N VAL A 292 -28.96 -22.18 -6.54
CA VAL A 292 -29.19 -20.74 -6.33
C VAL A 292 -29.64 -20.47 -4.90
N GLU A 293 -30.58 -21.24 -4.34
CA GLU A 293 -31.01 -21.07 -2.94
C GLU A 293 -29.86 -21.32 -1.96
N ASP A 294 -29.12 -22.42 -2.13
CA ASP A 294 -27.95 -22.77 -1.32
C ASP A 294 -26.90 -21.63 -1.41
N GLY A 295 -26.60 -21.12 -2.60
CA GLY A 295 -25.69 -20.00 -2.80
C GLY A 295 -26.17 -18.67 -2.19
N VAL A 296 -27.50 -18.40 -2.17
CA VAL A 296 -28.05 -17.23 -1.47
C VAL A 296 -27.88 -17.38 0.03
N THR A 297 -28.22 -18.54 0.60
CA THR A 297 -28.06 -18.80 2.04
C THR A 297 -26.61 -18.70 2.47
N GLU A 298 -25.68 -19.23 1.66
CA GLU A 298 -24.25 -19.11 1.87
C GLU A 298 -23.77 -17.65 1.87
N ALA A 299 -24.16 -16.88 0.85
CA ALA A 299 -23.76 -15.48 0.75
C ALA A 299 -24.33 -14.62 1.90
N GLU A 300 -25.56 -14.88 2.34
CA GLU A 300 -26.20 -14.16 3.45
C GLU A 300 -25.56 -14.50 4.80
N ASP A 301 -25.25 -15.78 5.06
CA ASP A 301 -24.58 -16.21 6.28
C ASP A 301 -23.17 -15.61 6.39
N ILE A 302 -22.40 -15.67 5.30
CA ILE A 302 -21.05 -15.07 5.24
C ILE A 302 -21.13 -13.54 5.40
N GLN A 303 -22.08 -12.87 4.71
CA GLN A 303 -22.25 -11.43 4.81
C GLN A 303 -22.55 -10.99 6.26
N LYS A 304 -23.42 -11.72 6.96
CA LYS A 304 -23.79 -11.44 8.35
C LYS A 304 -22.57 -11.49 9.27
N HIS A 305 -21.74 -12.52 9.14
CA HIS A 305 -20.58 -12.74 10.01
C HIS A 305 -19.37 -11.87 9.64
N LEU A 306 -19.22 -11.45 8.37
CA LEU A 306 -18.15 -10.54 7.93
C LEU A 306 -18.48 -9.05 8.14
N PHE A 307 -19.74 -8.68 8.36
CA PHE A 307 -20.14 -7.27 8.54
C PHE A 307 -19.44 -6.56 9.72
N PRO A 308 -19.33 -7.15 10.94
CA PRO A 308 -18.63 -6.52 12.05
C PRO A 308 -17.14 -6.27 11.74
N LEU A 309 -16.50 -7.23 11.06
CA LEU A 309 -15.12 -7.13 10.60
C LEU A 309 -14.96 -5.98 9.58
N HIS A 310 -15.86 -5.89 8.60
CA HIS A 310 -15.88 -4.79 7.62
C HIS A 310 -15.96 -3.41 8.29
N ARG A 311 -16.83 -3.26 9.29
CA ARG A 311 -16.98 -2.00 10.04
C ARG A 311 -15.70 -1.65 10.80
N ARG A 312 -15.12 -2.60 11.52
CA ARG A 312 -13.85 -2.37 12.23
C ARG A 312 -12.70 -2.03 11.29
N CYS A 313 -12.62 -2.67 10.11
CA CYS A 313 -11.59 -2.35 9.12
C CYS A 313 -11.73 -0.91 8.58
N LYS A 314 -12.96 -0.42 8.38
CA LYS A 314 -13.20 0.98 8.01
C LYS A 314 -12.83 1.96 9.13
N ASP A 315 -13.21 1.65 10.37
CA ASP A 315 -12.83 2.46 11.53
C ASP A 315 -11.31 2.52 11.73
N LEU A 316 -10.62 1.47 11.28
CA LEU A 316 -9.18 1.34 11.30
C LEU A 316 -8.47 2.19 10.27
N GLU A 317 -8.96 2.18 9.04
CA GLU A 317 -8.47 3.04 7.96
C GLU A 317 -8.62 4.53 8.32
N ALA A 318 -9.55 4.87 9.22
CA ALA A 318 -9.79 6.23 9.68
C ALA A 318 -8.93 6.65 10.90
N LYS A 319 -8.15 5.76 11.52
CA LYS A 319 -7.41 6.04 12.77
C LYS A 319 -5.90 5.78 12.64
N ASP A 320 -5.11 6.57 13.35
CA ASP A 320 -3.65 6.44 13.36
C ASP A 320 -3.18 5.11 14.00
N LEU A 321 -2.41 4.33 13.23
CA LEU A 321 -1.73 3.09 13.63
C LEU A 321 -1.05 3.14 15.02
N PRO A 322 -0.29 4.21 15.41
CA PRO A 322 0.45 4.24 16.67
C PRO A 322 -0.42 4.20 17.95
N ARG A 323 -1.71 4.54 17.88
CA ARG A 323 -2.60 4.61 19.06
C ARG A 323 -3.20 3.26 19.48
N LEU A 324 -3.05 2.19 18.69
CA LEU A 324 -3.87 0.98 18.83
C LEU A 324 -3.08 -0.36 18.85
N ARG A 325 -1.82 -0.35 19.26
CA ARG A 325 -0.83 -1.42 18.97
C ARG A 325 -1.20 -2.88 19.29
N ARG A 326 -1.92 -3.19 20.38
CA ARG A 326 -2.20 -4.59 20.80
C ARG A 326 -3.67 -4.97 20.69
N HIS A 327 -4.56 -4.12 21.21
CA HIS A 327 -6.01 -4.33 21.17
C HIS A 327 -6.55 -4.45 19.74
N LEU A 328 -5.87 -3.85 18.77
CA LEU A 328 -6.22 -3.97 17.37
C LEU A 328 -5.94 -5.35 16.79
N VAL A 329 -4.72 -5.83 16.97
CA VAL A 329 -4.27 -7.11 16.44
C VAL A 329 -5.10 -8.24 17.03
N ASP A 330 -5.26 -8.23 18.36
CA ASP A 330 -6.12 -9.19 19.05
C ASP A 330 -7.58 -9.03 18.63
N GLY A 331 -8.03 -7.78 18.45
CA GLY A 331 -9.38 -7.48 18.00
C GLY A 331 -9.68 -8.04 16.61
N LEU A 332 -8.77 -7.86 15.65
CA LEU A 332 -8.89 -8.33 14.27
C LEU A 332 -8.83 -9.86 14.21
N LEU A 333 -7.81 -10.47 14.81
CA LEU A 333 -7.66 -11.93 14.82
C LEU A 333 -8.84 -12.61 15.50
N ARG A 334 -9.33 -12.06 16.62
CA ARG A 334 -10.49 -12.60 17.32
C ARG A 334 -11.76 -12.48 16.49
N MET A 335 -12.01 -11.33 15.84
CA MET A 335 -13.18 -11.19 14.97
C MET A 335 -13.13 -12.11 13.75
N VAL A 336 -11.96 -12.32 13.15
CA VAL A 336 -11.81 -13.28 12.05
C VAL A 336 -12.09 -14.70 12.56
N ARG A 337 -11.55 -15.05 13.73
CA ARG A 337 -11.80 -16.34 14.36
C ARG A 337 -13.28 -16.54 14.69
N GLU A 338 -13.90 -15.57 15.36
CA GLU A 338 -15.33 -15.57 15.69
C GLU A 338 -16.21 -15.70 14.44
N ALA A 339 -15.87 -15.01 13.35
CA ALA A 339 -16.58 -15.13 12.08
C ALA A 339 -16.50 -16.54 11.50
N VAL A 340 -15.33 -17.20 11.58
CA VAL A 340 -15.13 -18.57 11.09
C VAL A 340 -15.80 -19.62 12.00
N GLU A 341 -15.75 -19.41 13.32
CA GLU A 341 -16.33 -20.33 14.32
C GLU A 341 -17.87 -20.30 14.33
N HIS A 342 -18.50 -19.16 14.03
CA HIS A 342 -19.96 -19.02 14.09
C HIS A 342 -20.65 -19.07 12.72
N CYS A 343 -19.91 -18.92 11.61
CA CYS A 343 -20.48 -19.03 10.27
C CYS A 343 -20.44 -20.47 9.77
N HIS A 344 -21.61 -21.11 9.68
CA HIS A 344 -21.74 -22.47 9.17
C HIS A 344 -21.24 -22.57 7.73
N SER A 345 -21.55 -21.56 6.91
CA SER A 345 -21.13 -21.52 5.51
C SER A 345 -19.61 -21.45 5.31
N LEU A 346 -18.86 -20.81 6.21
CA LEU A 346 -17.38 -20.78 6.14
C LEU A 346 -16.73 -22.10 6.58
N GLN A 347 -17.44 -22.93 7.35
CA GLN A 347 -16.94 -24.23 7.83
C GLN A 347 -17.06 -25.34 6.79
N LEU A 348 -17.76 -25.08 5.69
CA LEU A 348 -17.90 -26.04 4.61
C LEU A 348 -16.54 -26.29 3.93
N PRO A 349 -16.23 -27.54 3.54
CA PRO A 349 -14.90 -27.94 3.07
C PRO A 349 -14.47 -27.21 1.80
N HIS A 350 -15.41 -26.83 0.92
CA HIS A 350 -15.11 -26.06 -0.29
C HIS A 350 -14.64 -24.62 0.01
N ASN A 351 -14.91 -24.10 1.21
CA ASN A 351 -14.51 -22.77 1.65
C ASN A 351 -13.20 -22.74 2.46
N ALA A 352 -12.49 -23.87 2.60
CA ALA A 352 -11.23 -23.92 3.36
C ALA A 352 -10.16 -22.93 2.83
N VAL A 353 -10.05 -22.80 1.50
CA VAL A 353 -9.13 -21.84 0.85
C VAL A 353 -9.55 -20.39 1.14
N LEU A 354 -10.86 -20.11 1.14
CA LEU A 354 -11.41 -18.80 1.48
C LEU A 354 -11.06 -18.41 2.92
N VAL A 355 -11.21 -19.35 3.86
CA VAL A 355 -10.87 -19.14 5.28
C VAL A 355 -9.38 -18.83 5.45
N SER A 356 -8.49 -19.61 4.82
CA SER A 356 -7.04 -19.33 4.84
C SER A 356 -6.74 -17.93 4.31
N LYS A 357 -7.33 -17.56 3.17
CA LYS A 357 -7.16 -16.22 2.57
C LYS A 357 -7.73 -15.10 3.45
N LEU A 358 -8.83 -15.34 4.17
CA LEU A 358 -9.39 -14.38 5.13
C LEU A 358 -8.44 -14.13 6.30
N TYR A 359 -7.80 -15.17 6.84
CA TYR A 359 -6.75 -15.01 7.85
C TYR A 359 -5.55 -14.22 7.31
N SER A 360 -5.10 -14.50 6.07
CA SER A 360 -4.03 -13.72 5.42
C SER A 360 -4.43 -12.26 5.20
N SER A 361 -5.71 -11.98 4.94
CA SER A 361 -6.20 -10.61 4.72
C SER A 361 -6.04 -9.70 5.95
N ALA A 362 -6.03 -10.27 7.17
CA ALA A 362 -5.72 -9.54 8.40
C ALA A 362 -4.26 -9.05 8.42
N SER A 363 -3.34 -9.81 7.83
CA SER A 363 -1.95 -9.42 7.65
C SER A 363 -1.82 -8.34 6.58
N HIS A 364 -2.54 -8.50 5.45
CA HIS A 364 -2.51 -7.52 4.35
C HIS A 364 -2.99 -6.14 4.77
N ILE A 365 -4.03 -6.04 5.62
CA ILE A 365 -4.48 -4.74 6.11
C ILE A 365 -3.45 -4.09 7.03
N LEU A 366 -2.77 -4.87 7.87
CA LEU A 366 -1.71 -4.33 8.72
C LEU A 366 -0.52 -3.84 7.91
N VAL A 367 -0.08 -4.61 6.91
CA VAL A 367 0.99 -4.20 5.97
C VAL A 367 0.63 -2.89 5.29
N ARG A 368 -0.58 -2.78 4.70
CA ARG A 368 -1.03 -1.56 4.03
C ARG A 368 -1.09 -0.36 4.96
N LEU A 369 -1.67 -0.50 6.16
CA LEU A 369 -1.74 0.59 7.13
C LEU A 369 -0.34 1.01 7.60
N SER A 370 0.60 0.08 7.64
CA SER A 370 2.00 0.35 8.00
C SER A 370 2.75 1.06 6.87
N GLN A 371 2.53 0.67 5.61
CA GLN A 371 3.05 1.38 4.44
C GLN A 371 2.55 2.84 4.42
N GLN A 372 1.26 3.06 4.69
CA GLN A 372 0.69 4.41 4.79
C GLN A 372 1.25 5.24 5.96
N PHE A 373 1.53 4.60 7.10
CA PHE A 373 2.06 5.29 8.28
C PHE A 373 3.54 5.64 8.16
N LEU A 374 4.34 4.76 7.54
CA LEU A 374 5.78 4.98 7.36
C LEU A 374 6.09 5.91 6.19
N ASP A 375 5.23 5.92 5.17
CA ASP A 375 5.41 6.65 3.91
C ASP A 375 6.78 6.42 3.26
N GLY A 376 6.85 5.35 2.46
CA GLY A 376 8.10 4.91 1.82
C GLY A 376 8.78 5.99 0.98
N ALA A 377 8.03 6.97 0.46
CA ALA A 377 8.56 8.05 -0.37
C ALA A 377 9.33 9.12 0.43
N THR A 378 8.98 9.31 1.72
CA THR A 378 9.58 10.38 2.54
C THR A 378 10.43 9.84 3.69
N MET A 379 10.40 8.55 3.96
CA MET A 379 11.07 7.97 5.12
C MET A 379 12.60 8.18 5.16
N PHE A 380 13.25 8.34 4.00
CA PHE A 380 14.69 8.63 3.87
C PHE A 380 15.01 10.13 3.77
N ARG A 381 14.01 11.02 3.84
CA ARG A 381 14.21 12.47 3.75
C ARG A 381 14.33 13.10 5.13
N GLY A 382 15.28 14.02 5.29
CA GLY A 382 15.46 14.79 6.50
C GLY A 382 16.11 14.00 7.63
N GLU A 383 15.71 14.27 8.87
CA GLU A 383 16.24 13.61 10.07
C GLU A 383 15.60 12.22 10.23
N LEU A 384 16.42 11.17 10.15
CA LEU A 384 15.95 9.78 10.17
C LEU A 384 15.45 9.31 11.54
N ASP A 385 15.73 10.04 12.61
CA ASP A 385 15.38 9.66 13.99
C ASP A 385 13.85 9.52 14.17
N ASP A 386 13.06 10.41 13.56
CA ASP A 386 11.60 10.35 13.58
C ASP A 386 11.08 9.13 12.80
N SER A 387 11.65 8.88 11.61
CA SER A 387 11.33 7.72 10.78
C SER A 387 11.69 6.40 11.46
N GLU A 388 12.82 6.36 12.18
CA GLU A 388 13.27 5.21 12.97
C GLU A 388 12.31 4.92 14.12
N GLN A 389 11.87 5.94 14.85
CA GLN A 389 10.87 5.76 15.92
C GLN A 389 9.57 5.19 15.35
N ARG A 390 9.06 5.73 14.23
CA ARG A 390 7.86 5.21 13.56
C ARG A 390 8.05 3.75 13.12
N LEU A 391 9.22 3.41 12.58
CA LEU A 391 9.59 2.05 12.18
C LEU A 391 9.57 1.08 13.37
N ASP A 392 10.08 1.48 14.52
CA ASP A 392 10.03 0.69 15.75
C ASP A 392 8.60 0.44 16.25
N LEU A 393 7.71 1.42 16.10
CA LEU A 393 6.30 1.23 16.45
C LEU A 393 5.66 0.16 15.56
N VAL A 394 5.92 0.22 14.26
CA VAL A 394 5.40 -0.75 13.28
C VAL A 394 5.98 -2.13 13.53
N LEU A 395 7.29 -2.25 13.71
CA LEU A 395 7.96 -3.53 14.01
C LEU A 395 7.38 -4.17 15.28
N GLY A 396 7.11 -3.37 16.32
CA GLY A 396 6.46 -3.86 17.54
C GLY A 396 5.05 -4.43 17.31
N VAL A 397 4.25 -3.81 16.43
CA VAL A 397 2.91 -4.31 16.06
C VAL A 397 3.01 -5.59 15.23
N MET A 398 3.93 -5.63 14.26
CA MET A 398 4.10 -6.79 13.39
C MET A 398 4.69 -7.99 14.13
N ASP A 399 5.65 -7.77 15.03
CA ASP A 399 6.22 -8.82 15.87
C ASP A 399 5.16 -9.37 16.84
N TYR A 400 4.29 -8.50 17.37
CA TYR A 400 3.13 -8.94 18.16
C TYR A 400 2.17 -9.79 17.34
N MET A 401 1.78 -9.35 16.13
CA MET A 401 0.97 -10.15 15.20
C MET A 401 1.62 -11.50 14.89
N ARG A 402 2.95 -11.54 14.73
CA ARG A 402 3.69 -12.81 14.54
C ARG A 402 3.57 -13.73 15.76
N SER A 403 3.70 -13.18 16.97
CA SER A 403 3.61 -13.95 18.21
C SER A 403 2.18 -14.43 18.54
N SER A 404 1.17 -13.64 18.18
CA SER A 404 -0.25 -13.96 18.42
C SER A 404 -0.82 -14.96 17.42
N ARG A 405 -0.07 -15.30 16.36
CA ARG A 405 -0.42 -16.39 15.45
C ARG A 405 -0.19 -17.73 16.14
N THR A 406 -1.27 -18.41 16.49
CA THR A 406 -1.22 -19.79 16.95
C THR A 406 -0.75 -20.70 15.80
N THR A 407 0.18 -21.60 16.11
CA THR A 407 0.89 -22.54 15.21
C THR A 407 0.02 -23.55 14.44
N GLY A 408 -1.30 -23.38 14.41
CA GLY A 408 -2.27 -24.34 13.84
C GLY A 408 -3.29 -23.75 12.86
N THR A 409 -3.32 -22.44 12.62
CA THR A 409 -4.16 -21.87 11.56
C THR A 409 -3.36 -21.82 10.26
N PHE A 410 -3.76 -22.64 9.28
CA PHE A 410 -3.22 -22.77 7.92
C PHE A 410 -2.90 -21.43 7.24
N LEU A 411 -1.74 -20.88 7.58
CA LEU A 411 -1.09 -19.76 6.94
C LEU A 411 0.23 -20.29 6.40
N GLU A 412 0.36 -20.29 5.08
CA GLU A 412 1.54 -20.80 4.40
C GLU A 412 2.82 -20.14 4.92
N ARG A 413 3.90 -20.93 4.96
CA ARG A 413 5.23 -20.57 5.50
C ARG A 413 5.94 -19.42 4.76
N HIS A 414 5.25 -18.71 3.86
CA HIS A 414 5.75 -17.60 3.04
C HIS A 414 4.74 -16.43 3.00
N ASP A 415 4.17 -16.09 4.15
CA ASP A 415 3.25 -14.95 4.27
C ASP A 415 3.98 -13.63 3.97
N ARG A 416 3.35 -12.78 3.15
CA ARG A 416 3.78 -11.40 2.84
C ARG A 416 4.14 -10.59 4.08
N LEU A 417 3.52 -10.89 5.22
CA LEU A 417 3.91 -10.28 6.50
C LEU A 417 5.38 -10.53 6.84
N GLU A 418 5.89 -11.75 6.65
CA GLU A 418 7.26 -12.08 7.02
C GLU A 418 8.27 -11.37 6.10
N MET A 419 7.97 -11.32 4.79
CA MET A 419 8.75 -10.56 3.82
C MET A 419 8.77 -9.07 4.19
N PHE A 420 7.61 -8.50 4.53
CA PHE A 420 7.51 -7.12 4.97
C PHE A 420 8.33 -6.85 6.24
N VAL A 421 8.24 -7.70 7.27
CA VAL A 421 9.02 -7.48 8.50
C VAL A 421 10.52 -7.63 8.24
N GLN A 422 10.94 -8.59 7.42
CA GLN A 422 12.35 -8.71 7.05
C GLN A 422 12.86 -7.46 6.32
N ARG A 423 12.03 -6.87 5.46
CA ARG A 423 12.31 -5.59 4.79
C ARG A 423 12.42 -4.45 5.79
N LEU A 424 11.47 -4.30 6.71
CA LEU A 424 11.51 -3.29 7.77
C LEU A 424 12.74 -3.43 8.68
N ARG A 425 13.13 -4.65 9.06
CA ARG A 425 14.37 -4.90 9.82
C ARG A 425 15.61 -4.50 9.04
N THR A 426 15.62 -4.74 7.74
CA THR A 426 16.72 -4.34 6.86
C THR A 426 16.84 -2.82 6.80
N ILE A 427 15.72 -2.12 6.65
CA ILE A 427 15.68 -0.64 6.69
C ILE A 427 16.12 -0.12 8.06
N LYS A 428 15.72 -0.76 9.15
CA LYS A 428 16.15 -0.39 10.51
C LYS A 428 17.68 -0.41 10.63
N VAL A 429 18.35 -1.42 10.08
CA VAL A 429 19.82 -1.48 10.05
C VAL A 429 20.42 -0.31 9.25
N ILE A 430 19.76 0.17 8.20
CA ILE A 430 20.19 1.38 7.45
C ILE A 430 20.11 2.61 8.35
N PHE A 431 19.01 2.79 9.09
CA PHE A 431 18.81 3.93 9.99
C PHE A 431 19.81 3.91 11.16
N GLU A 432 19.97 2.76 11.83
CA GLU A 432 20.99 2.58 12.87
C GLU A 432 22.40 2.85 12.34
N THR A 433 22.67 2.47 11.07
CA THR A 433 23.93 2.78 10.39
C THR A 433 24.09 4.28 10.17
N SER A 434 23.06 4.94 9.66
CA SER A 434 23.08 6.38 9.42
C SER A 434 23.30 7.17 10.71
N SER A 435 22.62 6.80 11.79
CA SER A 435 22.80 7.42 13.11
C SER A 435 24.25 7.28 13.62
N ALA A 436 24.88 6.11 13.40
CA ALA A 436 26.29 5.91 13.76
C ALA A 436 27.25 6.81 12.96
N PHE A 437 27.04 6.93 11.64
CA PHE A 437 27.84 7.81 10.77
C PHE A 437 27.60 9.30 11.06
N LEU A 438 26.37 9.70 11.40
CA LEU A 438 26.04 11.07 11.80
C LEU A 438 26.69 11.45 13.13
N ARG A 439 26.64 10.55 14.13
CA ARG A 439 27.38 10.74 15.40
C ARG A 439 28.87 10.93 15.14
N LEU A 440 29.44 10.13 14.25
CA LEU A 440 30.84 10.22 13.88
C LEU A 440 31.17 11.58 13.26
N ALA A 441 30.36 12.08 12.33
CA ALA A 441 30.58 13.38 11.68
C ALA A 441 30.54 14.56 12.66
N LYS A 442 29.78 14.43 13.76
CA LYS A 442 29.71 15.43 14.84
C LYS A 442 30.88 15.35 15.84
N THR A 443 31.70 14.29 15.79
CA THR A 443 32.84 14.12 16.70
C THR A 443 34.04 14.91 16.18
N GLU A 444 34.53 15.85 16.98
CA GLU A 444 35.76 16.58 16.68
C GLU A 444 36.98 15.81 17.19
N VAL A 445 37.99 15.65 16.33
CA VAL A 445 39.27 15.03 16.69
C VAL A 445 40.29 16.12 16.93
N GLY A 446 40.75 16.25 18.18
CA GLY A 446 41.83 17.18 18.55
C GLY A 446 43.23 16.64 18.25
N GLY A 447 44.24 17.51 18.35
CA GLY A 447 45.67 17.15 18.21
C GLY A 447 46.30 17.57 16.87
N ILE A 448 47.60 17.31 16.72
CA ILE A 448 48.42 17.77 15.58
C ILE A 448 47.89 17.25 14.23
N HIS A 449 47.33 16.03 14.23
CA HIS A 449 46.73 15.40 13.05
C HIS A 449 45.19 15.50 13.03
N GLY A 450 44.59 16.18 14.02
CA GLY A 450 43.14 16.20 14.23
C GLY A 450 42.37 16.74 13.04
N HIS A 451 42.85 17.84 12.43
CA HIS A 451 42.22 18.43 11.23
C HIS A 451 42.23 17.47 10.03
N ALA A 452 43.34 16.76 9.78
CA ALA A 452 43.44 15.80 8.68
C ALA A 452 42.50 14.60 8.90
N THR A 453 42.41 14.11 10.14
CA THR A 453 41.48 13.04 10.52
C THR A 453 40.02 13.47 10.39
N ALA A 454 39.66 14.66 10.87
CA ALA A 454 38.30 15.20 10.76
C ALA A 454 37.89 15.37 9.29
N PHE A 455 38.82 15.80 8.43
CA PHE A 455 38.59 15.86 6.99
C PHE A 455 38.34 14.47 6.38
N GLN A 456 39.14 13.46 6.73
CA GLN A 456 38.93 12.08 6.26
C GLN A 456 37.60 11.50 6.73
N ILE A 457 37.20 11.76 7.98
CA ILE A 457 35.91 11.35 8.54
C ILE A 457 34.76 12.02 7.78
N LYS A 458 34.87 13.32 7.52
CA LYS A 458 33.86 14.06 6.75
C LYS A 458 33.73 13.52 5.32
N GLN A 459 34.83 13.25 4.64
CA GLN A 459 34.79 12.65 3.30
C GLN A 459 34.10 11.28 3.30
N ILE A 460 34.40 10.42 4.29
CA ILE A 460 33.73 9.12 4.46
C ILE A 460 32.22 9.32 4.71
N TYR A 461 31.84 10.31 5.50
CA TYR A 461 30.45 10.65 5.78
C TYR A 461 29.71 11.15 4.53
N ASP A 462 30.33 12.04 3.74
CA ASP A 462 29.74 12.57 2.51
C ASP A 462 29.51 11.42 1.49
N GLU A 463 30.48 10.52 1.32
CA GLU A 463 30.31 9.31 0.49
C GLU A 463 29.20 8.38 0.99
N PHE A 464 29.00 8.30 2.32
CA PHE A 464 27.90 7.54 2.91
C PHE A 464 26.54 8.19 2.61
N GLN A 465 26.44 9.52 2.72
CA GLN A 465 25.21 10.26 2.40
C GLN A 465 24.78 10.06 0.95
N GLU A 466 25.73 10.01 0.00
CA GLU A 466 25.42 9.69 -1.40
C GLU A 466 24.72 8.32 -1.56
N GLN A 467 25.06 7.33 -0.72
CA GLN A 467 24.38 6.03 -0.77
C GLN A 467 22.94 6.09 -0.26
N LEU A 468 22.63 6.97 0.70
CA LEU A 468 21.26 7.17 1.20
C LEU A 468 20.37 7.84 0.15
N VAL A 469 20.92 8.75 -0.68
CA VAL A 469 20.19 9.41 -1.76
C VAL A 469 19.63 8.40 -2.78
N THR A 470 20.28 7.24 -2.96
CA THR A 470 19.78 6.17 -3.83
C THR A 470 18.42 5.66 -3.38
N PHE A 471 18.17 5.54 -2.07
CA PHE A 471 16.90 5.08 -1.52
C PHE A 471 15.82 6.17 -1.52
N ASP A 472 16.20 7.45 -1.55
CA ASP A 472 15.25 8.55 -1.71
C ASP A 472 14.77 8.73 -3.17
N LYS A 473 15.61 8.34 -4.15
CA LYS A 473 15.35 8.52 -5.58
C LYS A 473 14.99 7.24 -6.32
N CYS A 474 14.73 6.14 -5.61
CA CYS A 474 14.41 4.88 -6.26
C CYS A 474 13.06 4.94 -6.99
N PRO A 475 12.91 4.29 -8.15
CA PRO A 475 11.67 4.30 -8.94
C PRO A 475 10.59 3.37 -8.38
N TYR A 476 10.85 2.68 -7.28
CA TYR A 476 9.97 1.70 -6.64
C TYR A 476 9.69 2.09 -5.19
N ASP A 477 8.63 1.54 -4.61
CA ASP A 477 8.32 1.71 -3.19
C ASP A 477 9.23 0.81 -2.34
N VAL A 478 10.08 1.43 -1.51
CA VAL A 478 11.03 0.76 -0.62
C VAL A 478 10.32 -0.13 0.42
N LEU A 479 9.04 0.11 0.68
CA LEU A 479 8.24 -0.66 1.62
C LEU A 479 7.47 -1.82 0.96
N GLU A 480 7.46 -1.94 -0.37
CA GLU A 480 6.71 -3.01 -1.05
C GLU A 480 7.47 -4.34 -0.94
N PRO A 481 6.92 -5.39 -0.28
CA PRO A 481 7.65 -6.65 -0.08
C PRO A 481 8.05 -7.38 -1.36
N ASP A 482 7.27 -7.23 -2.43
CA ASP A 482 7.46 -7.96 -3.68
C ASP A 482 8.50 -7.33 -4.62
N ALA A 483 8.94 -6.10 -4.33
CA ALA A 483 9.94 -5.40 -5.15
C ALA A 483 11.31 -6.07 -4.99
N GLN A 484 11.78 -6.76 -6.03
CA GLN A 484 13.06 -7.47 -6.02
C GLN A 484 14.26 -6.53 -6.19
N GLU A 485 14.03 -5.34 -6.73
CA GLU A 485 15.01 -4.27 -6.94
C GLU A 485 15.67 -3.85 -5.63
N PHE A 486 14.89 -3.75 -4.56
CA PHE A 486 15.37 -3.40 -3.23
C PHE A 486 16.50 -4.32 -2.73
N GLU A 487 16.43 -5.62 -3.02
CA GLU A 487 17.46 -6.55 -2.53
C GLU A 487 18.80 -6.37 -3.21
N LYS A 488 18.79 -5.95 -4.48
CA LYS A 488 20.00 -5.59 -5.22
C LYS A 488 20.62 -4.31 -4.65
N ASP A 489 19.79 -3.30 -4.39
CA ASP A 489 20.24 -2.01 -3.84
C ASP A 489 20.79 -2.16 -2.42
N ILE A 490 20.15 -3.01 -1.59
CA ILE A 490 20.65 -3.37 -0.26
C ILE A 490 21.99 -4.10 -0.32
N GLU A 491 22.18 -5.01 -1.26
CA GLU A 491 23.46 -5.71 -1.41
C GLU A 491 24.58 -4.74 -1.83
N GLN A 492 24.28 -3.80 -2.73
CA GLN A 492 25.21 -2.73 -3.09
C GLN A 492 25.52 -1.81 -1.90
N PHE A 493 24.49 -1.37 -1.17
CA PHE A 493 24.64 -0.56 0.03
C PHE A 493 25.52 -1.27 1.07
N ARG A 494 25.25 -2.55 1.37
CA ARG A 494 26.05 -3.34 2.34
C ARG A 494 27.51 -3.46 1.93
N ARG A 495 27.79 -3.64 0.63
CA ARG A 495 29.17 -3.68 0.12
C ARG A 495 29.87 -2.33 0.33
N LYS A 496 29.21 -1.22 -0.01
CA LYS A 496 29.79 0.12 0.15
C LYS A 496 29.97 0.50 1.61
N VAL A 497 28.99 0.21 2.48
CA VAL A 497 29.12 0.41 3.93
C VAL A 497 30.29 -0.39 4.51
N LYS A 498 30.49 -1.64 4.07
CA LYS A 498 31.63 -2.46 4.53
C LYS A 498 32.98 -1.85 4.11
N GLU A 499 33.06 -1.29 2.91
CA GLU A 499 34.25 -0.55 2.43
C GLU A 499 34.51 0.70 3.27
N LEU A 500 33.47 1.52 3.51
CA LEU A 500 33.55 2.73 4.32
C LEU A 500 33.93 2.42 5.78
N ASP A 501 33.35 1.38 6.37
CA ASP A 501 33.71 0.89 7.70
C ASP A 501 35.20 0.46 7.75
N GLY A 502 35.71 -0.22 6.72
CA GLY A 502 37.13 -0.60 6.65
C GLY A 502 38.07 0.61 6.56
N ARG A 503 37.70 1.62 5.76
CA ARG A 503 38.42 2.90 5.68
C ARG A 503 38.40 3.63 7.02
N LEU A 504 37.24 3.70 7.66
CA LEU A 504 37.07 4.29 8.98
C LEU A 504 37.90 3.57 10.05
N GLY A 505 37.96 2.24 10.01
CA GLY A 505 38.85 1.45 10.87
C GLY A 505 40.33 1.82 10.68
N SER A 506 40.75 2.11 9.44
CA SER A 506 42.11 2.59 9.14
C SER A 506 42.37 4.00 9.67
N VAL A 507 41.38 4.89 9.62
CA VAL A 507 41.46 6.24 10.20
C VAL A 507 41.60 6.16 11.72
N ILE A 508 40.74 5.39 12.41
CA ILE A 508 40.78 5.20 13.86
C ILE A 508 42.12 4.61 14.30
N LYS A 509 42.62 3.61 13.55
CA LYS A 509 43.96 3.05 13.76
C LYS A 509 45.03 4.14 13.67
N GLY A 510 44.99 5.00 12.65
CA GLY A 510 45.91 6.13 12.49
C GLY A 510 45.88 7.09 13.69
N CYS A 511 44.68 7.41 14.22
CA CYS A 511 44.54 8.26 15.40
C CYS A 511 45.29 7.69 16.62
N ILE A 512 45.15 6.39 16.86
CA ILE A 512 45.77 5.71 18.02
C ILE A 512 47.29 5.61 17.84
N LEU A 513 47.76 5.31 16.64
CA LEU A 513 49.21 5.24 16.34
C LEU A 513 49.90 6.61 16.49
N ASN A 514 49.19 7.70 16.22
CA ASN A 514 49.71 9.06 16.33
C ASN A 514 49.58 9.67 17.73
N CYS A 515 48.98 8.96 18.70
CA CYS A 515 48.91 9.41 20.09
C CYS A 515 50.26 9.19 20.78
N SER A 516 50.76 10.21 21.48
CA SER A 516 52.03 10.14 22.23
C SER A 516 51.87 9.61 23.67
N SER A 517 50.66 9.65 24.21
CA SER A 517 50.33 9.25 25.60
C SER A 517 49.33 8.11 25.64
N LEU A 518 49.43 7.23 26.64
CA LEU A 518 48.45 6.18 26.91
C LEU A 518 47.03 6.75 27.17
N GLU A 519 46.94 7.89 27.87
CA GLU A 519 45.67 8.55 28.15
C GLU A 519 44.94 8.98 26.86
N GLY A 520 45.68 9.55 25.90
CA GLY A 520 45.15 9.87 24.57
C GLY A 520 44.66 8.64 23.81
N MET A 521 45.43 7.55 23.81
CA MET A 521 45.04 6.29 23.14
C MET A 521 43.75 5.70 23.73
N THR A 522 43.64 5.67 25.06
CA THR A 522 42.47 5.13 25.77
C THR A 522 41.24 6.02 25.57
N LYS A 523 41.39 7.35 25.58
CA LYS A 523 40.31 8.29 25.23
C LYS A 523 39.78 8.08 23.81
N VAL A 524 40.65 7.91 22.82
CA VAL A 524 40.23 7.65 21.42
C VAL A 524 39.44 6.35 21.33
N LEU A 525 39.89 5.29 22.01
CA LEU A 525 39.16 4.01 22.06
C LEU A 525 37.79 4.14 22.71
N GLN A 526 37.67 4.92 23.79
CA GLN A 526 36.39 5.18 24.47
C GLN A 526 35.42 5.96 23.58
N VAL A 527 35.89 7.03 22.92
CA VAL A 527 35.06 7.85 22.02
C VAL A 527 34.50 7.00 20.88
N TYR A 528 35.32 6.12 20.29
CA TYR A 528 34.91 5.28 19.17
C TYR A 528 34.41 3.89 19.58
N GLU A 529 34.16 3.63 20.86
CA GLU A 529 33.73 2.33 21.37
C GLU A 529 32.45 1.84 20.67
N PHE A 530 31.49 2.75 20.46
CA PHE A 530 30.21 2.41 19.82
C PHE A 530 30.38 1.89 18.38
N LEU A 531 31.43 2.30 17.67
CA LEU A 531 31.75 1.84 16.32
C LEU A 531 32.47 0.49 16.31
N MET A 532 33.17 0.14 17.41
CA MET A 532 33.88 -1.14 17.53
C MET A 532 32.92 -2.35 17.64
N LYS A 533 31.62 -2.10 17.81
CA LYS A 533 30.57 -3.12 17.63
C LYS A 533 30.44 -3.57 16.17
N ARG A 534 30.90 -2.76 15.21
CA ARG A 534 30.88 -3.10 13.77
C ARG A 534 32.08 -3.99 13.43
N PRO A 535 31.86 -5.17 12.82
CA PRO A 535 32.93 -6.15 12.61
C PRO A 535 34.04 -5.62 11.69
N ALA A 536 33.71 -4.96 10.58
CA ALA A 536 34.69 -4.45 9.64
C ALA A 536 35.64 -3.39 10.25
N ILE A 537 35.13 -2.52 11.12
CA ILE A 537 35.93 -1.53 11.86
C ILE A 537 36.83 -2.25 12.87
N ARG A 538 36.24 -3.13 13.66
CA ARG A 538 36.92 -3.88 14.72
C ARG A 538 38.09 -4.68 14.16
N ASP A 539 37.89 -5.42 13.07
CA ASP A 539 38.87 -6.34 12.53
C ASP A 539 40.11 -5.60 11.96
N VAL A 540 39.92 -4.36 11.46
CA VAL A 540 41.00 -3.51 10.93
C VAL A 540 41.74 -2.75 12.05
N ALA A 541 41.00 -2.15 12.98
CA ALA A 541 41.57 -1.25 13.98
C ALA A 541 42.09 -1.99 15.21
N LEU A 542 41.27 -2.87 15.80
CA LEU A 542 41.46 -3.37 17.17
C LEU A 542 42.76 -4.16 17.39
N PRO A 543 43.19 -5.10 16.50
CA PRO A 543 44.40 -5.89 16.75
C PRO A 543 45.67 -5.05 16.90
N LEU A 544 45.80 -4.00 16.07
CA LEU A 544 46.97 -3.13 16.07
C LEU A 544 46.89 -2.08 17.18
N CYS A 545 45.69 -1.59 17.48
CA CYS A 545 45.46 -0.67 18.59
C CYS A 545 45.75 -1.34 19.93
N GLU A 546 45.27 -2.58 20.15
CA GLU A 546 45.58 -3.36 21.35
C GLU A 546 47.09 -3.55 21.53
N ARG A 547 47.80 -3.86 20.46
CA ARG A 547 49.27 -3.98 20.48
C ARG A 547 49.94 -2.66 20.87
N HIS A 548 49.52 -1.55 20.29
CA HIS A 548 50.13 -0.24 20.57
C HIS A 548 49.86 0.24 22.00
N VAL A 549 48.64 0.05 22.51
CA VAL A 549 48.29 0.35 23.90
C VAL A 549 49.14 -0.49 24.85
N ARG A 550 49.31 -1.79 24.57
CA ARG A 550 50.17 -2.67 25.36
C ARG A 550 51.63 -2.21 25.39
N GLU A 551 52.16 -1.80 24.24
CA GLU A 551 53.52 -1.26 24.15
C GLU A 551 53.66 0.06 24.90
N ALA A 552 52.66 0.94 24.84
CA ALA A 552 52.61 2.20 25.59
C ALA A 552 52.59 1.97 27.10
N VAL A 553 51.71 1.08 27.60
CA VAL A 553 51.66 0.67 29.02
C VAL A 553 53.01 0.13 29.47
N ARG A 554 53.61 -0.75 28.67
CA ARG A 554 54.92 -1.31 28.97
C ARG A 554 55.98 -0.22 29.11
N ARG A 555 56.04 0.72 28.15
CA ARG A 555 56.98 1.86 28.17
C ARG A 555 56.76 2.77 29.37
N GLU A 556 55.53 3.17 29.67
CA GLU A 556 55.23 4.06 30.80
C GLU A 556 55.60 3.40 32.14
N MET A 557 55.28 2.11 32.33
CA MET A 557 55.72 1.34 33.50
C MET A 557 57.26 1.23 33.59
N ASP A 558 57.96 1.04 32.46
CA ASP A 558 59.43 0.98 32.43
C ASP A 558 60.09 2.35 32.69
N VAL A 559 59.44 3.45 32.30
CA VAL A 559 59.87 4.82 32.65
C VAL A 559 59.70 5.07 34.15
N LEU A 560 58.56 4.68 34.73
CA LEU A 560 58.33 4.79 36.17
C LEU A 560 59.34 3.97 36.97
N LEU A 561 59.62 2.73 36.54
CA LEU A 561 60.63 1.90 37.18
C LEU A 561 62.04 2.51 37.09
N ARG A 562 62.43 3.07 35.93
CA ARG A 562 63.73 3.74 35.78
C ARG A 562 63.83 4.98 36.68
N LYS A 563 62.80 5.83 36.69
CA LYS A 563 62.72 6.98 37.60
C LYS A 563 62.87 6.56 39.06
N PHE A 564 62.17 5.48 39.46
CA PHE A 564 62.31 4.92 40.79
C PHE A 564 63.74 4.46 41.08
N LEU A 565 64.39 3.72 40.17
CA LEU A 565 65.75 3.22 40.37
C LEU A 565 66.81 4.34 40.41
N ASP A 566 66.69 5.33 39.52
CA ASP A 566 67.62 6.46 39.44
C ASP A 566 67.54 7.33 40.71
N ASP A 567 66.32 7.60 41.18
CA ASP A 567 66.08 8.41 42.39
C ASP A 567 66.35 7.64 43.70
N ALA A 568 66.18 6.31 43.70
CA ALA A 568 66.41 5.45 44.87
C ALA A 568 67.89 5.09 45.10
N THR A 569 68.78 5.27 44.12
CA THR A 569 70.19 4.82 44.19
C THR A 569 71.20 5.88 44.66
N ARG A 570 70.78 7.10 44.99
CA ARG A 570 71.72 8.17 45.40
C ARG A 570 71.28 8.86 46.69
N ASP A 571 72.24 9.53 47.33
CA ASP A 571 72.12 10.50 48.45
C ASP A 571 71.12 11.67 48.23
N SER A 572 70.20 11.52 47.27
CA SER A 572 69.19 12.46 46.78
C SER A 572 67.88 12.48 47.56
N ALA A 573 67.73 11.71 48.64
CA ALA A 573 66.59 11.88 49.57
C ALA A 573 66.51 13.33 50.11
N ALA A 574 67.66 13.99 50.25
CA ALA A 574 67.77 15.40 50.60
C ALA A 574 67.39 16.36 49.46
N HIS A 575 67.46 15.91 48.20
CA HIS A 575 67.35 16.73 46.98
C HIS A 575 66.11 16.45 46.11
N LEU A 576 65.18 15.59 46.52
CA LEU A 576 63.89 15.41 45.85
C LEU A 576 63.18 16.77 45.68
N PRO A 577 63.06 17.32 44.45
CA PRO A 577 62.72 18.73 44.23
C PRO A 577 61.26 19.08 44.56
N VAL A 578 60.39 18.08 44.70
CA VAL A 578 58.93 18.24 44.65
C VAL A 578 58.30 18.53 46.03
N TYR A 579 59.02 18.36 47.15
CA TYR A 579 58.41 18.45 48.49
C TYR A 579 59.24 19.28 49.48
N LYS A 580 59.26 20.60 49.27
CA LYS A 580 59.84 21.55 50.24
C LYS A 580 59.00 21.53 51.52
N ASN A 581 59.64 21.69 52.69
CA ASN A 581 59.00 21.75 54.02
C ASN A 581 58.40 20.44 54.58
N ILE A 582 58.67 19.28 53.96
CA ILE A 582 58.30 17.96 54.51
C ILE A 582 59.54 17.28 55.11
N PRO A 583 59.45 16.59 56.28
CA PRO A 583 60.55 15.81 56.84
C PRO A 583 61.13 14.81 55.83
N PRO A 584 62.45 14.55 55.86
CA PRO A 584 63.14 13.76 54.83
C PRO A 584 62.57 12.34 54.66
N THR A 585 62.20 11.67 55.76
CA THR A 585 61.59 10.33 55.70
C THR A 585 60.19 10.37 55.09
N SER A 586 59.32 11.25 55.58
CA SER A 586 57.96 11.41 55.05
C SER A 586 57.96 11.86 53.59
N ARG A 587 58.96 12.63 53.18
CA ARG A 587 59.16 13.06 51.78
C ARG A 587 59.40 11.88 50.85
N VAL A 588 60.28 10.95 51.22
CA VAL A 588 60.57 9.78 50.39
C VAL A 588 59.36 8.86 50.34
N ILE A 589 58.67 8.66 51.46
CA ILE A 589 57.44 7.85 51.50
C ILE A 589 56.33 8.47 50.62
N GLN A 590 56.12 9.79 50.69
CA GLN A 590 55.15 10.48 49.83
C GLN A 590 55.50 10.34 48.34
N TRP A 591 56.78 10.47 47.99
CA TRP A 591 57.25 10.26 46.63
C TRP A 591 56.98 8.83 46.12
N VAL A 592 57.17 7.81 46.96
CA VAL A 592 56.83 6.42 46.62
C VAL A 592 55.33 6.28 46.38
N TYR A 593 54.49 6.85 47.24
CA TYR A 593 53.03 6.84 47.04
C TYR A 593 52.61 7.58 45.77
N ASP A 594 53.28 8.67 45.40
CA ASP A 594 52.97 9.41 44.18
C ASP A 594 53.37 8.60 42.92
N ILE A 595 54.50 7.88 42.95
CA ILE A 595 54.87 6.94 41.88
C ILE A 595 53.87 5.77 41.80
N GLN A 596 53.44 5.25 42.94
CA GLN A 596 52.43 4.18 43.00
C GLN A 596 51.08 4.65 42.46
N GLY A 597 50.65 5.88 42.80
CA GLY A 597 49.45 6.50 42.26
C GLY A 597 49.51 6.70 40.74
N GLN A 598 50.69 7.04 40.20
CA GLN A 598 50.92 7.10 38.74
C GLN A 598 50.83 5.71 38.10
N LEU A 599 51.43 4.69 38.73
CA LEU A 599 51.34 3.29 38.28
C LEU A 599 49.88 2.78 38.27
N ASP A 600 49.10 3.12 39.30
CA ASP A 600 47.67 2.79 39.39
C ASP A 600 46.83 3.54 38.35
N ALA A 601 47.18 4.79 38.02
CA ALA A 601 46.50 5.56 36.98
C ALA A 601 46.67 4.91 35.59
N ILE A 602 47.87 4.41 35.27
CA ILE A 602 48.15 3.67 34.04
C ILE A 602 47.20 2.47 33.93
N LEU A 603 47.13 1.64 34.97
CA LEU A 603 46.30 0.44 34.95
C LEU A 603 44.80 0.78 34.89
N ARG A 604 44.36 1.81 35.61
CA ARG A 604 42.96 2.30 35.53
C ARG A 604 42.57 2.71 34.12
N SER A 605 43.44 3.44 33.40
CA SER A 605 43.14 3.85 32.02
C SER A 605 42.92 2.64 31.09
N VAL A 606 43.72 1.59 31.27
CA VAL A 606 43.63 0.34 30.47
C VAL A 606 42.38 -0.45 30.84
N LYS A 607 42.04 -0.53 32.13
CA LYS A 607 40.83 -1.22 32.60
C LYS A 607 39.57 -0.65 31.95
N ASN A 608 39.50 0.67 31.77
CA ASN A 608 38.35 1.31 31.13
C ASN A 608 38.13 0.93 29.66
N VAL A 609 39.13 0.36 28.98
CA VAL A 609 39.02 -0.10 27.57
C VAL A 609 39.24 -1.61 27.42
N SER A 610 39.50 -2.31 28.52
CA SER A 610 39.92 -3.71 28.54
C SER A 610 38.86 -4.69 28.02
N HIS A 611 37.57 -4.34 28.13
CA HIS A 611 36.46 -5.12 27.60
C HIS A 611 36.44 -5.15 26.06
N MET A 612 37.15 -4.22 25.42
CA MET A 612 37.26 -4.15 23.97
C MET A 612 38.37 -5.04 23.41
N PHE A 613 39.33 -5.47 24.23
CA PHE A 613 40.50 -6.21 23.75
C PHE A 613 40.19 -7.67 23.40
N ILE A 614 40.91 -8.18 22.40
CA ILE A 614 40.77 -9.55 21.90
C ILE A 614 41.47 -10.52 22.86
N SER A 615 42.59 -10.11 23.47
CA SER A 615 43.39 -10.98 24.34
C SER A 615 43.24 -10.64 25.82
N LYS A 616 42.45 -11.43 26.57
CA LYS A 616 42.41 -11.36 28.04
C LYS A 616 43.78 -11.60 28.69
N LYS A 617 44.57 -12.54 28.14
CA LYS A 617 45.95 -12.83 28.57
C LYS A 617 46.87 -11.61 28.50
N SER A 618 46.61 -10.68 27.58
CA SER A 618 47.36 -9.43 27.51
C SER A 618 47.13 -8.55 28.72
N VAL A 619 45.88 -8.46 29.18
CA VAL A 619 45.48 -7.64 30.32
C VAL A 619 46.05 -8.23 31.59
N GLU A 620 45.94 -9.55 31.76
CA GLU A 620 46.54 -10.29 32.89
C GLU A 620 48.06 -10.06 32.99
N ALA A 621 48.78 -10.04 31.85
CA ALA A 621 50.22 -9.77 31.85
C ALA A 621 50.57 -8.33 32.28
N MET A 622 49.72 -7.35 31.93
CA MET A 622 49.88 -5.95 32.37
C MET A 622 49.58 -5.82 33.88
N GLU A 623 48.56 -6.49 34.38
CA GLU A 623 48.22 -6.57 35.81
C GLU A 623 49.34 -7.23 36.61
N ALA A 624 49.89 -8.36 36.15
CA ALA A 624 51.00 -9.04 36.82
C ALA A 624 52.28 -8.17 36.87
N LYS A 625 52.52 -7.34 35.85
CA LYS A 625 53.66 -6.39 35.86
C LYS A 625 53.40 -5.24 36.83
N HIS A 626 52.18 -4.70 36.85
CA HIS A 626 51.75 -3.70 37.83
C HIS A 626 51.93 -4.20 39.26
N GLU A 627 51.46 -5.40 39.58
CA GLU A 627 51.55 -5.99 40.91
C GLU A 627 53.00 -6.13 41.36
N LYS A 628 53.88 -6.67 40.49
CA LYS A 628 55.32 -6.78 40.77
C LYS A 628 55.97 -5.43 41.09
N LEU A 629 55.62 -4.37 40.35
CA LEU A 629 56.15 -3.03 40.59
C LEU A 629 55.57 -2.43 41.88
N SER A 630 54.27 -2.60 42.12
CA SER A 630 53.58 -2.13 43.32
C SER A 630 54.19 -2.73 44.58
N THR A 631 54.41 -4.06 44.61
CA THR A 631 55.08 -4.73 45.74
C THR A 631 56.51 -4.23 45.93
N LYS A 632 57.24 -3.98 44.85
CA LYS A 632 58.62 -3.44 44.93
C LYS A 632 58.65 -2.04 45.54
N PHE A 633 57.72 -1.16 45.14
CA PHE A 633 57.60 0.19 45.68
C PHE A 633 57.17 0.16 47.14
N GLN A 634 56.18 -0.67 47.49
CA GLN A 634 55.70 -0.82 48.85
C GLN A 634 56.79 -1.34 49.80
N ASN A 635 57.53 -2.38 49.40
CA ASN A 635 58.63 -2.92 50.21
C ASN A 635 59.71 -1.87 50.50
N PHE A 636 60.01 -0.98 49.54
CA PHE A 636 60.96 0.11 49.75
C PHE A 636 60.44 1.18 50.71
N ALA A 637 59.15 1.55 50.62
CA ALA A 637 58.52 2.45 51.58
C ALA A 637 58.52 1.84 53.00
N ASP A 638 58.20 0.54 53.11
CA ASP A 638 58.19 -0.18 54.38
C ASP A 638 59.60 -0.27 54.98
N GLU A 639 60.63 -0.53 54.16
CA GLU A 639 62.03 -0.54 54.61
C GLU A 639 62.46 0.83 55.17
N ILE A 640 62.13 1.92 54.48
CA ILE A 640 62.42 3.28 54.95
C ILE A 640 61.66 3.60 56.25
N PHE A 641 60.39 3.20 56.33
CA PHE A 641 59.59 3.40 57.52
C PHE A 641 60.12 2.59 58.72
N GLN A 642 60.51 1.33 58.52
CA GLN A 642 61.12 0.49 59.55
C GLN A 642 62.47 1.05 60.01
N ASN A 643 63.31 1.51 59.07
CA ASN A 643 64.58 2.15 59.39
C ASN A 643 64.39 3.45 60.21
N TRP A 644 63.36 4.23 59.92
CA TRP A 644 62.99 5.39 60.74
C TRP A 644 62.46 4.98 62.12
N SER A 645 61.52 4.04 62.18
CA SER A 645 60.94 3.52 63.43
C SER A 645 62.02 2.96 64.37
N ASN A 646 62.97 2.20 63.84
CA ASN A 646 64.09 1.63 64.59
C ASN A 646 65.05 2.70 65.15
N ARG A 647 65.18 3.87 64.51
CA ARG A 647 65.98 5.01 65.04
C ARG A 647 65.32 5.69 66.24
N PHE A 648 63.99 5.64 66.35
CA PHE A 648 63.24 6.23 67.47
C PHE A 648 62.91 5.23 68.58
N SER A 649 62.90 3.92 68.30
CA SER A 649 62.66 2.85 69.28
C SER A 649 63.59 2.88 70.52
N PRO A 650 64.91 3.20 70.43
CA PRO A 650 65.75 3.36 71.62
C PRO A 650 65.62 4.73 72.31
N VAL A 651 64.96 5.73 71.71
CA VAL A 651 64.83 7.10 72.25
C VAL A 651 63.55 7.30 73.06
N VAL A 652 62.48 6.53 72.77
CA VAL A 652 61.18 6.60 73.48
C VAL A 652 61.16 5.79 74.79
N LYS A 653 62.22 5.03 75.09
CA LYS A 653 62.41 4.31 76.37
C LYS A 653 63.19 5.09 77.44
N ARG A 654 63.32 6.41 77.31
CA ARG A 654 63.87 7.29 78.36
C ARG A 654 62.81 8.22 78.91
#